data_AF-A0A3A2ZG46-F1
#
_entry.id   AF-A0A3A2ZG46-F1
#
_cell.length_a   1.000
_cell.length_b   1.000
_cell.length_c   1.000
_cell.angle_alpha   90.00
_cell.angle_beta   90.00
_cell.angle_gamma   90.00
#
_symmetry.space_group_name_H-M   'P 1'
#
loop_
_entity.id
_entity.type
_entity.pdbx_description
1 polymer ?
#
loop_
_entity_poly.entity_id
_entity_poly.type
_entity_poly.pdbx_seq_one_letter_code
_entity_poly.pdbx_strand_id
1 'polypeptide(L)'
;MFMQAARRPRAYALRQWSVPRVGFSIFKKPFFNNEEPKIYAKNSPERAQITEAIKTMKASLPVRVPSGPSESSAKEFIQRNPSDHKSIIAQAGLATPAQVRGAIDTALKAKPTWENMTLEDRASVFLRAAELVAGKYRSQLVAASMLGQGKTIWQAEIDIIGETCDLLRYAVQCAIDLGSQQPVQTAGSWNKVEYRPLEGFVYAVSPFNFTALGANLVGFPLLMGNAVVWKPSLSALHSSYLLYQILLEAGLPEGVVQFIPGDAEEVTNVVLEHPEFAALNFIGSTEVFKQLHGKIGQATGAGKFKSYPRIVGESGGKNFHLVHSSADVDNAVYNTLRGGFQFQGQKCSASSRVYVSESVWPAFKEKLVSETAKIKMGVPEEYVNFINGIIHEQGFDKLADVMERVKSDPEVTLLAGGKASKEKGYFVEPTIYQTSNPHHELMTRELFGPIIAIYTYPDKEWMQTLKLIDTTANYALTGSVFARSQVAIREAQNELKHSAGNFYINTKCTGSVVGQQPFGGSRASGTNDKGPLIGTKVFLRHPRGSIAVDWLRTIPNEGLIHFREALNYSFVLATNQRALADVLNTYSYDFVKPPGGREFLARGLGYGLILSEGDAHRAQRKAVTPAFTIKNIRATYPLMWAKTQVFLDQLEREIKLHPAPGRKSSHAVGFVEIGGWASRLTLDIIGPAAIGRDFQSLENENDPISQNYSAILKPSPDLVLLFAASLMLPQWIVRRIPCKANIVLPGKVRYLRQVFHDLLQEKRKQLEIEKGQPDPVEGDILGTMMKGGEFSDSELVDQMLTILAAGHETTAGALTWCCYHLCIEPHIQEKLRQEIRQTIPSPTTSISWQDLEGMPYLNGVCQEVLRLYPTVPMTGREAIRDTTIAGQKIPKGTTVGLCPQAINRSPEFWGETADQFLPERWIDTDMEGNQSPNKHGGASTNFAQITFLHGPRACVGKDFAKAEFRCAVAGLFGLFQLELREPMQKITFGGTLTSQPLEGMHLKLTKLEGWGSK
;
A
#
# COMPACT_ATOMS: atom_id res chain seq x y z
N MET A 1 20.42 10.45 -77.92
CA MET A 1 19.63 11.25 -76.95
C MET A 1 19.14 10.30 -75.86
N PHE A 2 19.94 10.05 -74.81
CA PHE A 2 20.09 10.85 -73.57
C PHE A 2 18.84 10.71 -72.67
N MET A 3 18.88 10.30 -71.40
CA MET A 3 20.01 10.10 -70.47
C MET A 3 19.54 9.32 -69.22
N GLN A 4 20.49 8.65 -68.58
CA GLN A 4 20.42 8.02 -67.25
C GLN A 4 19.94 8.98 -66.14
N ALA A 5 19.38 8.43 -65.06
CA ALA A 5 19.52 9.03 -63.73
C ALA A 5 19.49 7.97 -62.62
N ALA A 6 20.48 8.10 -61.73
CA ALA A 6 20.93 7.11 -60.77
C ALA A 6 20.31 7.27 -59.38
N ARG A 7 20.57 6.26 -58.54
CA ARG A 7 20.30 6.17 -57.09
C ARG A 7 20.65 7.47 -56.31
N ARG A 8 19.80 7.83 -55.34
CA ARG A 8 20.21 8.46 -54.07
C ARG A 8 19.44 7.86 -52.88
N PRO A 9 20.05 7.80 -51.68
CA PRO A 9 19.56 7.04 -50.53
C PRO A 9 18.47 7.82 -49.77
N ARG A 10 17.47 7.10 -49.25
CA ARG A 10 16.49 7.67 -48.31
C ARG A 10 17.23 8.16 -47.07
N ALA A 11 17.25 9.48 -46.88
CA ALA A 11 17.61 10.09 -45.62
C ALA A 11 16.68 9.53 -44.52
N TYR A 12 17.27 8.88 -43.52
CA TYR A 12 16.60 8.59 -42.26
C TYR A 12 16.23 9.93 -41.63
N ALA A 13 14.98 10.34 -41.79
CA ALA A 13 14.41 11.40 -40.98
C ALA A 13 14.55 10.98 -39.51
N LEU A 14 15.36 11.74 -38.78
CA LEU A 14 15.49 11.69 -37.33
C LEU A 14 14.08 11.65 -36.73
N ARG A 15 13.65 10.48 -36.26
CA ARG A 15 12.50 10.38 -35.36
C ARG A 15 12.89 11.21 -34.13
N GLN A 16 12.31 12.40 -33.99
CA GLN A 16 12.20 13.07 -32.71
C GLN A 16 11.39 12.14 -31.82
N TRP A 17 12.08 11.34 -30.99
CA TRP A 17 11.43 10.47 -30.03
C TRP A 17 10.85 11.35 -28.93
N SER A 18 9.53 11.35 -28.88
CA SER A 18 8.70 11.97 -27.85
C SER A 18 9.22 11.60 -26.46
N VAL A 19 9.70 12.61 -25.73
CA VAL A 19 9.81 12.60 -24.27
C VAL A 19 8.53 11.98 -23.70
N PRO A 20 8.57 11.05 -22.73
CA PRO A 20 7.36 10.67 -22.03
C PRO A 20 6.79 11.95 -21.43
N ARG A 21 5.71 12.46 -22.02
CA ARG A 21 4.94 13.55 -21.44
C ARG A 21 4.37 12.98 -20.15
N VAL A 22 5.14 13.14 -19.07
CA VAL A 22 4.68 13.11 -17.70
C VAL A 22 3.34 13.83 -17.71
N GLY A 23 2.29 13.18 -17.19
CA GLY A 23 0.98 13.81 -17.10
C GLY A 23 1.13 15.24 -16.59
N PHE A 24 0.43 16.18 -17.22
CA PHE A 24 0.58 17.63 -17.06
C PHE A 24 0.31 18.18 -15.63
N SER A 25 0.29 17.36 -14.59
CA SER A 25 0.20 17.78 -13.21
C SER A 25 1.51 17.45 -12.46
N ILE A 26 2.26 18.50 -12.15
CA ILE A 26 3.44 18.50 -11.26
C ILE A 26 2.98 18.56 -9.79
N PHE A 27 1.69 18.30 -9.52
CA PHE A 27 1.11 18.50 -8.20
C PHE A 27 1.61 17.41 -7.23
N LYS A 28 2.35 17.85 -6.21
CA LYS A 28 2.79 16.98 -5.12
C LYS A 28 1.57 16.68 -4.25
N LYS A 29 1.19 15.41 -4.20
CA LYS A 29 0.12 14.89 -3.33
C LYS A 29 0.27 15.46 -1.89
N PRO A 30 -0.72 16.18 -1.35
CA PRO A 30 -0.68 16.67 0.02
C PRO A 30 -0.64 15.50 0.98
N PHE A 31 0.19 15.61 2.01
CA PHE A 31 0.30 14.59 3.04
C PHE A 31 -0.93 14.65 3.95
N PHE A 32 -1.57 13.50 4.17
CA PHE A 32 -2.72 13.38 5.06
C PHE A 32 -2.26 12.85 6.41
N ASN A 33 -2.65 13.57 7.47
CA ASN A 33 -2.64 13.09 8.84
C ASN A 33 -4.03 13.33 9.43
N ASN A 34 -4.43 12.44 10.34
CA ASN A 34 -5.63 12.66 11.13
C ASN A 34 -5.49 13.94 11.97
N GLU A 35 -6.55 14.73 12.04
CA GLU A 35 -6.67 15.92 12.87
C GLU A 35 -6.58 15.52 14.35
N GLU A 36 -5.68 16.15 15.08
CA GLU A 36 -5.51 15.87 16.50
C GLU A 36 -6.72 16.39 17.30
N PRO A 37 -7.43 15.53 18.05
CA PRO A 37 -8.54 15.96 18.88
C PRO A 37 -8.02 16.70 20.11
N LYS A 38 -8.65 17.82 20.44
CA LYS A 38 -8.38 18.55 21.68
C LYS A 38 -9.00 17.81 22.88
N ILE A 39 -8.26 17.77 23.98
CA ILE A 39 -8.66 17.01 25.18
C ILE A 39 -9.56 17.79 26.15
N TYR A 40 -9.58 19.13 26.06
CA TYR A 40 -10.39 20.00 26.91
C TYR A 40 -10.19 19.76 28.42
N ALA A 41 -8.93 19.65 28.82
CA ALA A 41 -8.55 19.48 30.22
C ALA A 41 -9.08 20.63 31.09
N LYS A 42 -9.22 20.39 32.40
CA LYS A 42 -9.61 21.45 33.33
C LYS A 42 -8.58 22.59 33.24
N ASN A 43 -9.05 23.83 33.10
CA ASN A 43 -8.25 25.05 32.96
C ASN A 43 -7.47 25.19 31.64
N SER A 44 -7.70 24.35 30.63
CA SER A 44 -7.01 24.49 29.35
C SER A 44 -7.56 25.65 28.51
N PRO A 45 -6.73 26.27 27.64
CA PRO A 45 -7.17 27.38 26.79
C PRO A 45 -8.35 27.00 25.89
N GLU A 46 -8.33 25.80 25.30
CA GLU A 46 -9.41 25.34 24.45
C GLU A 46 -10.73 25.15 25.21
N ARG A 47 -10.69 24.77 26.49
CA ARG A 47 -11.88 24.67 27.34
C ARG A 47 -12.44 26.04 27.69
N ALA A 48 -11.58 27.05 27.89
CA ALA A 48 -12.02 28.43 28.05
C ALA A 48 -12.67 28.97 26.76
N GLN A 49 -12.03 28.73 25.60
CA GLN A 49 -12.53 29.16 24.29
C GLN A 49 -13.89 28.58 23.95
N ILE A 50 -14.10 27.28 24.14
CA ILE A 50 -15.42 26.65 23.92
C ILE A 50 -16.47 27.12 24.92
N THR A 51 -16.10 27.38 26.18
CA THR A 51 -17.02 27.95 27.18
C THR A 51 -17.53 29.33 26.73
N GLU A 52 -16.63 30.20 26.26
CA GLU A 52 -17.01 31.51 25.73
C GLU A 52 -17.79 31.42 24.42
N ALA A 53 -17.44 30.48 23.54
CA ALA A 53 -18.19 30.25 22.30
C ALA A 53 -19.63 29.80 22.56
N ILE A 54 -19.86 28.92 23.55
CA ILE A 54 -21.21 28.53 23.98
C ILE A 54 -22.00 29.74 24.50
N LYS A 55 -21.37 30.57 25.34
CA LYS A 55 -22.00 31.79 25.89
C LYS A 55 -22.38 32.78 24.80
N THR A 56 -21.45 33.05 23.88
CA THR A 56 -21.68 33.95 22.74
C THR A 56 -22.77 33.40 21.83
N MET A 57 -22.74 32.10 21.52
CA MET A 57 -23.75 31.46 20.69
C MET A 57 -25.14 31.60 21.31
N LYS A 58 -25.31 31.30 22.60
CA LYS A 58 -26.59 31.44 23.32
C LYS A 58 -27.18 32.84 23.24
N ALA A 59 -26.35 33.89 23.26
CA ALA A 59 -26.80 35.27 23.14
C ALA A 59 -27.36 35.61 21.74
N SER A 60 -26.99 34.82 20.72
CA SER A 60 -27.42 34.98 19.33
C SER A 60 -28.51 34.00 18.87
N LEU A 61 -28.99 33.10 19.74
CA LEU A 61 -30.05 32.15 19.40
C LEU A 61 -31.44 32.82 19.42
N PRO A 62 -32.38 32.40 18.57
CA PRO A 62 -32.26 31.33 17.58
C PRO A 62 -31.58 31.76 16.28
N VAL A 63 -30.77 30.87 15.69
CA VAL A 63 -30.17 31.10 14.37
C VAL A 63 -31.25 30.96 13.28
N ARG A 64 -31.38 31.97 12.42
CA ARG A 64 -32.24 31.87 11.24
C ARG A 64 -31.49 31.25 10.08
N VAL A 65 -32.06 30.18 9.53
CA VAL A 65 -31.51 29.45 8.39
C VAL A 65 -32.43 29.62 7.19
N PRO A 66 -31.92 30.13 6.05
CA PRO A 66 -32.75 30.44 4.88
C PRO A 66 -33.32 29.17 4.21
N SER A 67 -34.53 29.29 3.65
CA SER A 67 -35.24 28.23 2.92
C SER A 67 -34.91 28.24 1.41
N GLY A 68 -33.63 28.28 1.07
CA GLY A 68 -33.16 28.53 -0.30
C GLY A 68 -33.16 30.03 -0.68
N PRO A 69 -33.09 30.39 -1.97
CA PRO A 69 -32.88 31.77 -2.43
C PRO A 69 -34.07 32.74 -2.23
N SER A 70 -35.18 32.31 -1.61
CA SER A 70 -36.32 33.17 -1.26
C SER A 70 -36.78 32.89 0.18
N GLU A 71 -36.98 33.94 0.98
CA GLU A 71 -37.28 33.87 2.43
C GLU A 71 -38.74 33.53 2.78
N SER A 72 -39.66 33.46 1.82
CA SER A 72 -41.07 33.19 2.12
C SER A 72 -41.41 31.69 2.05
N SER A 73 -41.56 31.05 3.22
CA SER A 73 -42.22 29.75 3.36
C SER A 73 -43.41 29.84 4.32
N ALA A 74 -44.48 29.12 4.01
CA ALA A 74 -45.68 29.05 4.85
C ALA A 74 -45.54 28.07 6.02
N LYS A 75 -44.57 27.14 5.98
CA LYS A 75 -44.29 26.16 7.04
C LYS A 75 -42.92 26.43 7.63
N GLU A 76 -42.83 26.55 8.95
CA GLU A 76 -41.57 26.77 9.68
C GLU A 76 -41.22 25.54 10.52
N PHE A 77 -39.92 25.26 10.65
CA PHE A 77 -39.38 24.25 11.57
C PHE A 77 -38.51 24.90 12.64
N ILE A 78 -38.65 24.39 13.86
CA ILE A 78 -37.91 24.85 15.05
C ILE A 78 -36.99 23.72 15.53
N GLN A 79 -35.68 23.92 15.41
CA GLN A 79 -34.68 23.06 16.05
C GLN A 79 -34.58 23.42 17.53
N ARG A 80 -35.01 22.51 18.41
CA ARG A 80 -34.94 22.66 19.87
C ARG A 80 -33.62 22.12 20.43
N ASN A 81 -33.17 22.63 21.56
CA ASN A 81 -32.06 22.03 22.30
C ASN A 81 -32.52 20.69 22.92
N PRO A 82 -31.87 19.55 22.62
CA PRO A 82 -32.26 18.25 23.17
C PRO A 82 -32.27 18.16 24.70
N SER A 83 -31.40 18.93 25.36
CA SER A 83 -31.23 18.91 26.83
C SER A 83 -32.04 20.00 27.55
N ASP A 84 -32.63 20.93 26.79
CA ASP A 84 -33.51 22.01 27.27
C ASP A 84 -34.47 22.40 26.14
N HIS A 85 -35.54 21.61 25.93
CA HIS A 85 -36.35 21.71 24.71
C HIS A 85 -37.17 23.00 24.60
N LYS A 86 -37.24 23.80 25.67
CA LYS A 86 -37.77 25.17 25.65
C LYS A 86 -36.84 26.15 24.94
N SER A 87 -35.52 25.89 24.99
CA SER A 87 -34.53 26.70 24.31
C SER A 87 -34.48 26.36 22.82
N ILE A 88 -34.57 27.38 21.97
CA ILE A 88 -34.56 27.23 20.50
C ILE A 88 -33.14 27.46 19.98
N ILE A 89 -32.66 26.53 19.15
CA ILE A 89 -31.32 26.58 18.53
C ILE A 89 -31.40 27.26 17.16
N ALA A 90 -32.32 26.81 16.30
CA ALA A 90 -32.46 27.36 14.96
C ALA A 90 -33.90 27.34 14.47
N GLN A 91 -34.18 28.21 13.51
CA GLN A 91 -35.45 28.34 12.81
C GLN A 91 -35.20 28.33 11.30
N ALA A 92 -36.02 27.59 10.55
CA ALA A 92 -35.99 27.59 9.09
C ALA A 92 -37.38 27.49 8.50
N GLY A 93 -37.61 28.22 7.41
CA GLY A 93 -38.71 27.90 6.49
C GLY A 93 -38.45 26.57 5.82
N LEU A 94 -39.48 25.73 5.69
CA LEU A 94 -39.38 24.48 4.93
C LEU A 94 -39.51 24.79 3.45
N ALA A 95 -38.57 24.30 2.64
CA ALA A 95 -38.59 24.50 1.20
C ALA A 95 -39.84 23.88 0.57
N THR A 96 -40.56 24.69 -0.21
CA THR A 96 -41.70 24.27 -1.01
C THR A 96 -41.26 23.49 -2.25
N PRO A 97 -42.14 22.70 -2.89
CA PRO A 97 -41.83 22.03 -4.14
C PRO A 97 -41.34 22.95 -5.28
N ALA A 98 -41.76 24.21 -5.29
CA ALA A 98 -41.27 25.20 -6.24
C ALA A 98 -39.82 25.63 -5.94
N GLN A 99 -39.49 25.86 -4.67
CA GLN A 99 -38.13 26.18 -4.23
C GLN A 99 -37.16 25.01 -4.48
N VAL A 100 -37.59 23.77 -4.26
CA VAL A 100 -36.76 22.58 -4.57
C VAL A 100 -36.45 22.48 -6.06
N ARG A 101 -37.43 22.72 -6.95
CA ARG A 101 -37.19 22.78 -8.40
C ARG A 101 -36.21 23.89 -8.78
N GLY A 102 -36.43 25.11 -8.29
CA GLY A 102 -35.52 26.24 -8.54
C GLY A 102 -34.10 25.99 -8.02
N ALA A 103 -33.96 25.26 -6.91
CA ALA A 103 -32.66 24.83 -6.39
C ALA A 103 -31.97 23.84 -7.34
N ILE A 104 -32.69 22.81 -7.83
CA ILE A 104 -32.15 21.88 -8.83
C ILE A 104 -31.69 22.64 -10.09
N ASP A 105 -32.51 23.55 -10.59
CA ASP A 105 -32.17 24.37 -11.77
C ASP A 105 -30.91 25.22 -11.53
N THR A 106 -30.78 25.81 -10.34
CA THR A 106 -29.61 26.59 -9.95
C THR A 106 -28.36 25.71 -9.87
N ALA A 107 -28.46 24.51 -9.29
CA ALA A 107 -27.37 23.55 -9.21
C ALA A 107 -26.88 23.11 -10.59
N LEU A 108 -27.82 22.78 -11.49
CA LEU A 108 -27.51 22.40 -12.86
C LEU A 108 -26.91 23.55 -13.67
N LYS A 109 -27.37 24.79 -13.44
CA LYS A 109 -26.80 25.99 -14.08
C LYS A 109 -25.38 26.29 -13.62
N ALA A 110 -25.06 26.06 -12.35
CA ALA A 110 -23.72 26.29 -11.78
C ALA A 110 -22.73 25.17 -12.10
N LYS A 111 -23.21 23.93 -12.33
CA LYS A 111 -22.40 22.74 -12.54
C LYS A 111 -21.32 22.89 -13.63
N PRO A 112 -21.58 23.44 -14.83
CA PRO A 112 -20.56 23.56 -15.88
C PRO A 112 -19.34 24.36 -15.42
N THR A 113 -19.52 25.43 -14.65
CA THR A 113 -18.39 26.21 -14.12
C THR A 113 -17.55 25.39 -13.15
N TRP A 114 -18.19 24.59 -12.30
CA TRP A 114 -17.51 23.79 -11.29
C TRP A 114 -16.81 22.54 -11.83
N GLU A 115 -17.44 21.82 -12.75
CA GLU A 115 -16.85 20.61 -13.32
C GLU A 115 -15.67 20.90 -14.24
N ASN A 116 -15.65 22.08 -14.87
CA ASN A 116 -14.54 22.54 -15.72
C ASN A 116 -13.31 23.02 -14.94
N MET A 117 -13.42 23.21 -13.62
CA MET A 117 -12.24 23.45 -12.78
C MET A 117 -11.34 22.22 -12.76
N THR A 118 -10.03 22.43 -12.56
CA THR A 118 -9.11 21.30 -12.39
C THR A 118 -9.39 20.58 -11.06
N LEU A 119 -8.92 19.34 -10.94
CA LEU A 119 -9.06 18.62 -9.67
C LEU A 119 -8.30 19.35 -8.55
N GLU A 120 -7.17 19.96 -8.87
CA GLU A 120 -6.32 20.75 -7.99
C GLU A 120 -7.07 21.98 -7.45
N ASP A 121 -7.74 22.73 -8.33
CA ASP A 121 -8.52 23.90 -7.92
C ASP A 121 -9.68 23.50 -7.01
N ARG A 122 -10.42 22.43 -7.37
CA ARG A 122 -11.47 21.89 -6.50
C ARG A 122 -10.91 21.42 -5.17
N ALA A 123 -9.79 20.71 -5.17
CA ALA A 123 -9.14 20.21 -3.96
C ALA A 123 -8.73 21.35 -3.01
N SER A 124 -8.28 22.49 -3.53
CA SER A 124 -7.89 23.65 -2.73
C SER A 124 -9.03 24.16 -1.83
N VAL A 125 -10.28 24.11 -2.31
CA VAL A 125 -11.48 24.49 -1.55
C VAL A 125 -11.66 23.58 -0.34
N PHE A 126 -11.53 22.26 -0.50
CA PHE A 126 -11.72 21.31 0.61
C PHE A 126 -10.58 21.36 1.63
N LEU A 127 -9.34 21.58 1.17
CA LEU A 127 -8.20 21.80 2.06
C LEU A 127 -8.39 23.09 2.88
N ARG A 128 -8.84 24.17 2.24
CA ARG A 128 -9.15 25.43 2.92
C ARG A 128 -10.31 25.28 3.90
N ALA A 129 -11.36 24.55 3.54
CA ALA A 129 -12.47 24.24 4.44
C ALA A 129 -11.98 23.47 5.67
N ALA A 130 -11.07 22.50 5.50
CA ALA A 130 -10.49 21.76 6.61
C ALA A 130 -9.67 22.65 7.57
N GLU A 131 -8.94 23.64 7.05
CA GLU A 131 -8.24 24.65 7.88
C GLU A 131 -9.22 25.53 8.66
N LEU A 132 -10.29 25.98 8.01
CA LEU A 132 -11.33 26.81 8.62
C LEU A 132 -12.04 26.06 9.76
N VAL A 133 -12.34 24.77 9.56
CA VAL A 133 -12.90 23.89 10.59
C VAL A 133 -11.91 23.68 11.75
N ALA A 134 -10.64 23.36 11.44
CA ALA A 134 -9.63 23.08 12.45
C ALA A 134 -9.25 24.31 13.30
N GLY A 135 -9.31 25.50 12.70
CA GLY A 135 -8.93 26.79 13.29
C GLY A 135 -10.12 27.69 13.61
N LYS A 136 -10.43 28.63 12.70
CA LYS A 136 -11.36 29.75 12.90
C LYS A 136 -12.70 29.34 13.48
N TYR A 137 -13.29 28.26 12.99
CA TYR A 137 -14.65 27.83 13.34
C TYR A 137 -14.71 26.72 14.39
N ARG A 138 -13.57 26.21 14.88
CA ARG A 138 -13.53 25.01 15.73
C ARG A 138 -14.47 25.09 16.93
N SER A 139 -14.32 26.13 17.75
CA SER A 139 -15.13 26.31 18.97
C SER A 139 -16.61 26.56 18.66
N GLN A 140 -16.92 27.26 17.58
CA GLN A 140 -18.30 27.53 17.17
C GLN A 140 -19.00 26.25 16.69
N LEU A 141 -18.33 25.44 15.88
CA LEU A 141 -18.85 24.15 15.42
C LEU A 141 -19.08 23.18 16.59
N VAL A 142 -18.11 23.07 17.50
CA VAL A 142 -18.25 22.24 18.70
C VAL A 142 -19.44 22.71 19.54
N ALA A 143 -19.59 24.01 19.78
CA ALA A 143 -20.73 24.57 20.51
C ALA A 143 -22.08 24.28 19.82
N ALA A 144 -22.15 24.47 18.49
CA ALA A 144 -23.36 24.20 17.71
C ALA A 144 -23.78 22.72 17.81
N SER A 145 -22.81 21.81 17.77
CA SER A 145 -23.10 20.37 17.89
C SER A 145 -23.49 19.97 19.31
N MET A 146 -22.84 20.52 20.33
CA MET A 146 -23.21 20.29 21.72
C MET A 146 -24.65 20.72 22.01
N LEU A 147 -25.00 21.97 21.68
CA LEU A 147 -26.31 22.55 21.98
C LEU A 147 -27.41 22.03 21.04
N GLY A 148 -27.10 21.86 19.75
CA GLY A 148 -28.06 21.50 18.72
C GLY A 148 -28.34 20.00 18.62
N GLN A 149 -27.36 19.15 18.93
CA GLN A 149 -27.48 17.69 18.79
C GLN A 149 -27.40 16.95 20.13
N GLY A 150 -27.11 17.64 21.25
CA GLY A 150 -26.99 17.01 22.56
C GLY A 150 -25.71 16.18 22.70
N LYS A 151 -24.60 16.66 22.13
CA LYS A 151 -23.29 16.00 22.26
C LYS A 151 -22.55 16.50 23.49
N THR A 152 -21.83 15.60 24.16
CA THR A 152 -20.73 15.99 25.05
C THR A 152 -19.63 16.67 24.23
N ILE A 153 -18.78 17.45 24.90
CA ILE A 153 -17.66 18.12 24.24
C ILE A 153 -16.74 17.17 23.48
N TRP A 154 -16.45 15.98 24.04
CA TRP A 154 -15.63 14.96 23.37
C TRP A 154 -16.34 14.37 22.14
N GLN A 155 -17.66 14.13 22.22
CA GLN A 155 -18.41 13.59 21.08
C GLN A 155 -18.57 14.62 19.96
N ALA A 156 -18.67 15.91 20.29
CA ALA A 156 -18.67 16.98 19.32
C ALA A 156 -17.28 17.10 18.65
N GLU A 157 -16.19 17.13 19.43
CA GLU A 157 -14.82 17.25 18.94
C GLU A 157 -14.46 16.18 17.90
N ILE A 158 -14.69 14.90 18.22
CA ILE A 158 -14.30 13.80 17.32
C ILE A 158 -15.18 13.72 16.06
N ASP A 159 -16.40 14.27 16.10
CA ASP A 159 -17.31 14.35 14.94
C ASP A 159 -17.01 15.61 14.13
N ILE A 160 -17.53 16.76 14.57
CA ILE A 160 -17.65 17.94 13.71
C ILE A 160 -16.30 18.55 13.37
N ILE A 161 -15.25 18.24 14.15
CA ILE A 161 -13.89 18.66 13.87
C ILE A 161 -13.06 17.51 13.31
N GLY A 162 -12.76 16.50 14.13
CA GLY A 162 -11.83 15.42 13.74
C GLY A 162 -12.26 14.72 12.45
N GLU A 163 -13.46 14.15 12.46
CA GLU A 163 -13.99 13.42 11.30
C GLU A 163 -14.21 14.35 10.09
N THR A 164 -14.74 15.57 10.27
CA THR A 164 -14.90 16.54 9.16
C THR A 164 -13.57 16.90 8.51
N CYS A 165 -12.57 17.33 9.29
CA CYS A 165 -11.25 17.69 8.78
C CYS A 165 -10.62 16.52 8.04
N ASP A 166 -10.72 15.32 8.62
CA ASP A 166 -10.13 14.13 8.04
C ASP A 166 -10.81 13.74 6.73
N LEU A 167 -12.14 13.79 6.68
CA LEU A 167 -12.89 13.52 5.45
C LEU A 167 -12.50 14.46 4.33
N LEU A 168 -12.41 15.76 4.60
CA LEU A 168 -12.07 16.77 3.59
C LEU A 168 -10.64 16.58 3.06
N ARG A 169 -9.66 16.32 3.94
CA ARG A 169 -8.25 16.11 3.54
C ARG A 169 -8.04 14.74 2.87
N TYR A 170 -8.63 13.69 3.44
CA TYR A 170 -8.49 12.33 2.91
C TYR A 170 -9.20 12.16 1.57
N ALA A 171 -10.35 12.80 1.36
CA ALA A 171 -11.05 12.82 0.07
C ALA A 171 -10.16 13.38 -1.05
N VAL A 172 -9.48 14.51 -0.79
CA VAL A 172 -8.51 15.10 -1.73
C VAL A 172 -7.40 14.11 -2.05
N GLN A 173 -6.87 13.45 -1.03
CA GLN A 173 -5.83 12.45 -1.20
C GLN A 173 -6.30 11.29 -2.10
N CYS A 174 -7.50 10.75 -1.84
CA CYS A 174 -8.09 9.69 -2.64
C CYS A 174 -8.38 10.12 -4.08
N ALA A 175 -8.88 11.34 -4.30
CA ALA A 175 -9.19 11.84 -5.63
C ALA A 175 -7.94 12.04 -6.50
N ILE A 176 -6.84 12.53 -5.92
CA ILE A 176 -5.55 12.66 -6.60
C ILE A 176 -4.99 11.27 -6.95
N ASP A 177 -5.05 10.32 -6.00
CA ASP A 177 -4.63 8.94 -6.25
C ASP A 177 -5.46 8.30 -7.37
N LEU A 178 -6.76 8.55 -7.40
CA LEU A 178 -7.64 8.10 -8.48
C LEU A 178 -7.24 8.72 -9.82
N GLY A 179 -7.03 10.03 -9.89
CA GLY A 179 -6.61 10.72 -11.12
C GLY A 179 -5.27 10.21 -11.68
N SER A 180 -4.38 9.74 -10.81
CA SER A 180 -3.09 9.16 -11.19
C SER A 180 -3.18 7.78 -11.87
N GLN A 181 -4.32 7.10 -11.77
CA GLN A 181 -4.54 5.79 -12.38
C GLN A 181 -4.83 5.96 -13.88
N GLN A 182 -3.78 5.93 -14.69
CA GLN A 182 -3.83 6.10 -16.14
C GLN A 182 -3.55 4.78 -16.88
N PRO A 183 -4.13 4.58 -18.08
CA PRO A 183 -3.92 3.39 -18.88
C PRO A 183 -2.51 3.35 -19.48
N VAL A 184 -2.10 2.14 -19.88
CA VAL A 184 -0.82 1.92 -20.57
C VAL A 184 -0.81 2.64 -21.92
N GLN A 185 0.33 3.23 -22.26
CA GLN A 185 0.57 3.89 -23.55
C GLN A 185 1.09 2.88 -24.57
N THR A 186 0.64 2.98 -25.82
CA THR A 186 1.08 2.12 -26.93
C THR A 186 1.68 2.97 -28.05
N ALA A 187 2.67 2.46 -28.77
CA ALA A 187 3.29 3.22 -29.86
C ALA A 187 2.25 3.68 -30.90
N GLY A 188 2.20 4.98 -31.19
CA GLY A 188 1.23 5.57 -32.11
C GLY A 188 -0.13 5.93 -31.50
N SER A 189 -0.33 5.72 -30.19
CA SER A 189 -1.57 6.11 -29.50
C SER A 189 -1.26 6.70 -28.13
N TRP A 190 -2.02 7.73 -27.76
CA TRP A 190 -1.96 8.32 -26.42
C TRP A 190 -3.30 8.05 -25.73
N ASN A 191 -3.27 7.14 -24.74
CA ASN A 191 -4.45 6.72 -23.99
C ASN A 191 -4.56 7.53 -22.71
N LYS A 192 -5.74 8.07 -22.41
CA LYS A 192 -6.02 8.80 -21.17
C LYS A 192 -7.36 8.35 -20.62
N VAL A 193 -7.45 8.17 -19.32
CA VAL A 193 -8.73 8.03 -18.62
C VAL A 193 -9.09 9.38 -18.01
N GLU A 194 -10.30 9.84 -18.33
CA GLU A 194 -10.90 11.02 -17.73
C GLU A 194 -11.96 10.59 -16.71
N TYR A 195 -11.74 10.94 -15.44
CA TYR A 195 -12.67 10.70 -14.35
C TYR A 195 -13.75 11.78 -14.32
N ARG A 196 -14.70 11.68 -15.25
CA ARG A 196 -15.79 12.64 -15.38
C ARG A 196 -16.73 12.65 -14.16
N PRO A 197 -17.23 13.81 -13.72
CA PRO A 197 -18.39 13.89 -12.85
C PRO A 197 -19.61 13.24 -13.50
N LEU A 198 -20.64 12.96 -12.69
CA LEU A 198 -21.92 12.49 -13.18
C LEU A 198 -22.60 13.59 -14.00
N GLU A 199 -23.33 13.20 -15.04
CA GLU A 199 -24.28 14.07 -15.72
C GLU A 199 -25.51 14.23 -14.81
N GLY A 200 -25.99 15.47 -14.64
CA GLY A 200 -27.08 15.79 -13.74
C GLY A 200 -26.62 16.22 -12.33
N PHE A 201 -27.43 15.94 -11.30
CA PHE A 201 -27.15 16.35 -9.92
C PHE A 201 -27.21 15.19 -8.93
N VAL A 202 -26.50 15.36 -7.80
CA VAL A 202 -26.50 14.40 -6.69
C VAL A 202 -27.45 14.88 -5.59
N TYR A 203 -28.32 14.01 -5.11
CA TYR A 203 -29.16 14.24 -3.94
C TYR A 203 -28.47 13.70 -2.68
N ALA A 204 -28.09 14.58 -1.76
CA ALA A 204 -27.45 14.23 -0.51
C ALA A 204 -28.45 14.35 0.65
N VAL A 205 -28.65 13.27 1.41
CA VAL A 205 -29.54 13.24 2.58
C VAL A 205 -28.73 12.85 3.81
N SER A 206 -28.50 13.83 4.71
CA SER A 206 -27.64 13.64 5.87
C SER A 206 -28.43 13.46 7.18
N PRO A 207 -27.93 12.65 8.12
CA PRO A 207 -28.61 12.33 9.37
C PRO A 207 -28.34 13.40 10.44
N PHE A 208 -28.96 13.27 11.62
CA PHE A 208 -28.74 14.20 12.73
C PHE A 208 -27.50 13.87 13.57
N ASN A 209 -27.06 12.63 13.56
CA ASN A 209 -26.19 12.09 14.62
C ASN A 209 -24.72 12.50 14.44
N PHE A 210 -24.28 12.81 13.23
CA PHE A 210 -22.94 13.29 12.93
C PHE A 210 -23.02 14.37 11.86
N THR A 211 -22.43 15.52 12.14
CA THR A 211 -22.37 16.62 11.18
C THR A 211 -21.27 16.36 10.15
N ALA A 212 -20.19 15.66 10.53
CA ALA A 212 -19.15 15.22 9.61
C ALA A 212 -19.68 14.34 8.47
N LEU A 213 -20.74 13.57 8.73
CA LEU A 213 -21.38 12.77 7.68
C LEU A 213 -22.03 13.65 6.60
N GLY A 214 -22.48 14.86 6.93
CA GLY A 214 -22.87 15.86 5.93
C GLY A 214 -21.68 16.27 5.05
N ALA A 215 -20.51 16.52 5.65
CA ALA A 215 -19.28 16.83 4.94
C ALA A 215 -18.87 15.70 3.99
N ASN A 216 -19.02 14.44 4.40
CA ASN A 216 -18.78 13.28 3.54
C ASN A 216 -19.77 13.21 2.37
N LEU A 217 -21.08 13.30 2.67
CA LEU A 217 -22.14 13.09 1.69
C LEU A 217 -22.16 14.17 0.59
N VAL A 218 -21.76 15.39 0.95
CA VAL A 218 -21.74 16.55 0.05
C VAL A 218 -20.34 16.74 -0.54
N GLY A 219 -19.29 16.63 0.28
CA GLY A 219 -17.92 16.97 -0.09
C GLY A 219 -17.33 16.06 -1.17
N PHE A 220 -17.54 14.73 -1.08
CA PHE A 220 -17.01 13.81 -2.09
C PHE A 220 -17.60 14.04 -3.49
N PRO A 221 -18.94 14.11 -3.66
CA PRO A 221 -19.53 14.48 -4.95
C PRO A 221 -19.03 15.83 -5.47
N LEU A 222 -18.98 16.86 -4.63
CA LEU A 222 -18.49 18.17 -5.04
C LEU A 222 -17.02 18.12 -5.48
N LEU A 223 -16.13 17.45 -4.73
CA LEU A 223 -14.72 17.31 -5.09
C LEU A 223 -14.54 16.66 -6.47
N MET A 224 -15.40 15.69 -6.81
CA MET A 224 -15.39 15.03 -8.12
C MET A 224 -16.06 15.84 -9.23
N GLY A 225 -16.50 17.08 -8.97
CA GLY A 225 -17.06 18.01 -9.94
C GLY A 225 -18.58 17.96 -10.10
N ASN A 226 -19.31 17.27 -9.21
CA ASN A 226 -20.77 17.20 -9.28
C ASN A 226 -21.41 18.44 -8.63
N ALA A 227 -22.65 18.76 -9.02
CA ALA A 227 -23.52 19.65 -8.25
C ALA A 227 -24.40 18.85 -7.28
N VAL A 228 -24.75 19.45 -6.14
CA VAL A 228 -25.39 18.75 -5.03
C VAL A 228 -26.63 19.48 -4.51
N VAL A 229 -27.74 18.76 -4.40
CA VAL A 229 -28.90 19.19 -3.62
C VAL A 229 -28.81 18.51 -2.25
N TRP A 230 -28.51 19.28 -1.22
CA TRP A 230 -28.32 18.79 0.14
C TRP A 230 -29.56 19.05 0.99
N LYS A 231 -30.22 17.96 1.40
CA LYS A 231 -31.28 17.97 2.40
C LYS A 231 -30.71 17.56 3.77
N PRO A 232 -30.37 18.52 4.65
CA PRO A 232 -29.86 18.20 5.97
C PRO A 232 -30.95 17.62 6.87
N SER A 233 -30.54 16.95 7.95
CA SER A 233 -31.46 16.67 9.05
C SER A 233 -31.84 17.98 9.75
N LEU A 234 -33.14 18.18 9.96
CA LEU A 234 -33.65 19.35 10.66
C LEU A 234 -33.20 19.40 12.13
N SER A 235 -32.87 18.25 12.72
CA SER A 235 -32.35 18.18 14.09
C SER A 235 -30.84 18.47 14.22
N ALA A 236 -30.11 18.61 13.10
CA ALA A 236 -28.71 19.05 13.08
C ALA A 236 -28.51 20.36 12.30
N LEU A 237 -29.61 21.09 12.07
CA LEU A 237 -29.72 22.19 11.13
C LEU A 237 -28.65 23.28 11.33
N HIS A 238 -28.49 23.81 12.55
CA HIS A 238 -27.50 24.85 12.82
C HIS A 238 -26.07 24.42 12.46
N SER A 239 -25.66 23.24 12.91
CA SER A 239 -24.31 22.72 12.64
C SER A 239 -24.05 22.46 11.14
N SER A 240 -25.06 21.95 10.43
CA SER A 240 -24.99 21.73 8.98
C SER A 240 -24.95 23.05 8.20
N TYR A 241 -25.68 24.07 8.67
CA TYR A 241 -25.66 25.39 8.05
C TYR A 241 -24.31 26.09 8.23
N LEU A 242 -23.67 25.96 9.40
CA LEU A 242 -22.30 26.45 9.58
C LEU A 242 -21.32 25.76 8.64
N LEU A 243 -21.42 24.44 8.48
CA LEU A 243 -20.57 23.71 7.53
C LEU A 243 -20.81 24.18 6.08
N TYR A 244 -22.06 24.41 5.69
CA TYR A 244 -22.40 25.01 4.39
C TYR A 244 -21.75 26.39 4.20
N GLN A 245 -21.84 27.27 5.19
CA GLN A 245 -21.21 28.60 5.16
C GLN A 245 -19.68 28.51 5.05
N ILE A 246 -19.06 27.56 5.75
CA ILE A 246 -17.61 27.32 5.68
C ILE A 246 -17.18 26.87 4.28
N LEU A 247 -17.97 26.02 3.62
CA LEU A 247 -17.66 25.60 2.24
C LEU A 247 -17.71 26.80 1.28
N LEU A 248 -18.69 27.69 1.43
CA LEU A 248 -18.76 28.92 0.64
C LEU A 248 -17.58 29.85 0.93
N GLU A 249 -17.23 30.09 2.20
CA GLU A 249 -16.06 30.89 2.58
C GLU A 249 -14.75 30.28 2.07
N ALA A 250 -14.66 28.95 1.99
CA ALA A 250 -13.50 28.25 1.46
C ALA A 250 -13.32 28.41 -0.06
N GLY A 251 -14.29 29.00 -0.75
CA GLY A 251 -14.25 29.26 -2.19
C GLY A 251 -15.08 28.31 -3.04
N LEU A 252 -16.00 27.54 -2.45
CA LEU A 252 -16.95 26.75 -3.22
C LEU A 252 -17.88 27.72 -3.99
N PRO A 253 -17.99 27.61 -5.33
CA PRO A 253 -18.82 28.54 -6.09
C PRO A 253 -20.28 28.49 -5.68
N GLU A 254 -20.91 29.66 -5.62
CA GLU A 254 -22.33 29.78 -5.33
C GLU A 254 -23.16 28.97 -6.33
N GLY A 255 -24.24 28.37 -5.84
CA GLY A 255 -25.16 27.61 -6.67
C GLY A 255 -24.79 26.12 -6.85
N VAL A 256 -23.52 25.74 -6.73
CA VAL A 256 -23.08 24.33 -6.95
C VAL A 256 -23.66 23.38 -5.91
N VAL A 257 -23.77 23.84 -4.66
CA VAL A 257 -24.47 23.14 -3.58
C VAL A 257 -25.70 23.95 -3.16
N GLN A 258 -26.83 23.27 -3.05
CA GLN A 258 -28.09 23.84 -2.60
C GLN A 258 -28.45 23.28 -1.23
N PHE A 259 -28.48 24.16 -0.22
CA PHE A 259 -28.86 23.78 1.14
C PHE A 259 -30.38 23.90 1.30
N ILE A 260 -31.08 22.76 1.34
CA ILE A 260 -32.53 22.67 1.26
C ILE A 260 -33.10 22.04 2.54
N PRO A 261 -33.31 22.83 3.61
CA PRO A 261 -34.13 22.38 4.73
C PRO A 261 -35.57 22.26 4.24
N GLY A 262 -36.14 21.07 4.33
CA GLY A 262 -37.47 20.79 3.82
C GLY A 262 -38.02 19.48 4.35
N ASP A 263 -39.33 19.31 4.16
CA ASP A 263 -40.00 18.04 4.41
C ASP A 263 -39.35 16.93 3.58
N ALA A 264 -39.05 15.80 4.21
CA ALA A 264 -38.25 14.76 3.58
C ALA A 264 -38.99 14.13 2.40
N GLU A 265 -40.30 13.96 2.50
CA GLU A 265 -41.11 13.35 1.45
C GLU A 265 -41.36 14.33 0.31
N GLU A 266 -41.76 15.59 0.62
CA GLU A 266 -41.97 16.62 -0.41
C GLU A 266 -40.70 16.88 -1.23
N VAL A 267 -39.54 17.04 -0.58
CA VAL A 267 -38.25 17.26 -1.28
C VAL A 267 -37.88 16.05 -2.12
N THR A 268 -37.98 14.83 -1.56
CA THR A 268 -37.63 13.59 -2.27
C THR A 268 -38.51 13.41 -3.51
N ASN A 269 -39.81 13.63 -3.38
CA ASN A 269 -40.74 13.47 -4.51
C ASN A 269 -40.34 14.39 -5.66
N VAL A 270 -40.05 15.67 -5.39
CA VAL A 270 -39.58 16.60 -6.43
C VAL A 270 -38.26 16.17 -7.06
N VAL A 271 -37.30 15.70 -6.25
CA VAL A 271 -36.01 15.20 -6.75
C VAL A 271 -36.18 14.00 -7.66
N LEU A 272 -37.00 13.01 -7.27
CA LEU A 272 -37.24 11.79 -8.05
C LEU A 272 -38.18 12.01 -9.24
N GLU A 273 -38.84 13.17 -9.35
CA GLU A 273 -39.53 13.61 -10.56
C GLU A 273 -38.58 14.18 -11.62
N HIS A 274 -37.34 14.57 -11.25
CA HIS A 274 -36.45 15.29 -12.14
C HIS A 274 -35.60 14.35 -13.03
N PRO A 275 -35.56 14.52 -14.37
CA PRO A 275 -34.85 13.62 -15.28
C PRO A 275 -33.32 13.65 -15.13
N GLU A 276 -32.77 14.75 -14.61
CA GLU A 276 -31.32 14.94 -14.31
C GLU A 276 -30.89 14.35 -12.95
N PHE A 277 -31.76 13.63 -12.24
CA PHE A 277 -31.36 12.96 -11.00
C PHE A 277 -30.32 11.86 -11.29
N ALA A 278 -29.10 12.03 -10.77
CA ALA A 278 -27.94 11.21 -11.16
C ALA A 278 -27.44 10.28 -10.05
N ALA A 279 -27.63 10.65 -8.78
CA ALA A 279 -27.27 9.81 -7.66
C ALA A 279 -27.99 10.18 -6.37
N LEU A 280 -28.24 9.17 -5.54
CA LEU A 280 -28.58 9.32 -4.13
C LEU A 280 -27.32 9.03 -3.30
N ASN A 281 -26.94 9.96 -2.43
CA ASN A 281 -25.94 9.75 -1.39
C ASN A 281 -26.62 9.90 -0.02
N PHE A 282 -26.88 8.79 0.65
CA PHE A 282 -27.82 8.72 1.77
C PHE A 282 -27.19 8.18 3.05
N ILE A 283 -27.49 8.81 4.19
CA ILE A 283 -27.37 8.15 5.48
C ILE A 283 -28.62 8.42 6.31
N GLY A 284 -29.24 7.36 6.81
CA GLY A 284 -30.49 7.44 7.56
C GLY A 284 -31.03 6.06 7.92
N SER A 285 -32.34 5.94 8.13
CA SER A 285 -32.93 4.65 8.52
C SER A 285 -32.92 3.65 7.37
N THR A 286 -32.78 2.37 7.70
CA THR A 286 -32.80 1.26 6.75
C THR A 286 -34.11 1.18 5.98
N GLU A 287 -35.23 1.47 6.66
CA GLU A 287 -36.56 1.45 6.02
C GLU A 287 -36.67 2.52 4.92
N VAL A 288 -36.28 3.76 5.23
CA VAL A 288 -36.29 4.86 4.25
C VAL A 288 -35.34 4.55 3.09
N PHE A 289 -34.13 4.05 3.37
CA PHE A 289 -33.19 3.70 2.31
C PHE A 289 -33.75 2.64 1.34
N LYS A 290 -34.38 1.58 1.86
CA LYS A 290 -35.02 0.55 1.04
C LYS A 290 -36.19 1.10 0.21
N GLN A 291 -37.02 1.96 0.81
CA GLN A 291 -38.11 2.62 0.10
C GLN A 291 -37.59 3.50 -1.05
N LEU A 292 -36.57 4.32 -0.80
CA LEU A 292 -35.92 5.14 -1.82
C LEU A 292 -35.32 4.29 -2.92
N HIS A 293 -34.60 3.22 -2.56
CA HIS A 293 -34.00 2.30 -3.52
C HIS A 293 -35.06 1.65 -4.42
N GLY A 294 -36.21 1.26 -3.86
CA GLY A 294 -37.35 0.75 -4.62
C GLY A 294 -37.96 1.79 -5.56
N LYS A 295 -38.24 3.00 -5.06
CA LYS A 295 -38.79 4.12 -5.86
C LYS A 295 -37.87 4.50 -7.03
N ILE A 296 -36.56 4.59 -6.77
CA ILE A 296 -35.56 4.88 -7.80
C ILE A 296 -35.54 3.76 -8.84
N GLY A 297 -35.50 2.48 -8.42
CA GLY A 297 -35.51 1.34 -9.34
C GLY A 297 -36.74 1.30 -10.24
N GLN A 298 -37.93 1.59 -9.69
CA GLN A 298 -39.18 1.69 -10.47
C GLN A 298 -39.12 2.83 -11.49
N ALA A 299 -38.67 4.03 -11.06
CA ALA A 299 -38.54 5.18 -11.94
C ALA A 299 -37.47 4.97 -13.04
N THR A 300 -36.36 4.30 -12.72
CA THR A 300 -35.34 3.88 -13.69
C THR A 300 -35.93 2.89 -14.70
N GLY A 301 -36.67 1.88 -14.25
CA GLY A 301 -37.33 0.91 -15.14
C GLY A 301 -38.38 1.54 -16.06
N ALA A 302 -39.01 2.64 -15.62
CA ALA A 302 -39.93 3.44 -16.42
C ALA A 302 -39.23 4.44 -17.37
N GLY A 303 -37.90 4.47 -17.43
CA GLY A 303 -37.14 5.35 -18.33
C GLY A 303 -37.15 6.83 -17.92
N LYS A 304 -37.39 7.13 -16.64
CA LYS A 304 -37.57 8.52 -16.16
C LYS A 304 -36.30 9.36 -16.16
N PHE A 305 -35.16 8.75 -15.88
CA PHE A 305 -33.88 9.44 -15.70
C PHE A 305 -33.01 9.34 -16.95
N LYS A 306 -32.23 10.38 -17.23
CA LYS A 306 -31.29 10.39 -18.37
C LYS A 306 -30.14 9.38 -18.21
N SER A 307 -29.67 9.21 -16.97
CA SER A 307 -28.62 8.27 -16.58
C SER A 307 -29.15 7.31 -15.52
N TYR A 308 -28.53 6.12 -15.40
CA TYR A 308 -28.80 5.20 -14.30
C TYR A 308 -28.36 5.84 -12.98
N PRO A 309 -29.28 6.16 -12.05
CA PRO A 309 -28.87 6.82 -10.83
C PRO A 309 -28.02 5.91 -9.95
N ARG A 310 -26.90 6.41 -9.43
CA ARG A 310 -26.08 5.67 -8.46
C ARG A 310 -26.72 5.78 -7.09
N ILE A 311 -26.91 4.66 -6.41
CA ILE A 311 -27.50 4.63 -5.07
C ILE A 311 -26.41 4.20 -4.09
N VAL A 312 -25.90 5.16 -3.32
CA VAL A 312 -24.88 4.94 -2.30
C VAL A 312 -25.50 5.25 -0.95
N GLY A 313 -25.41 4.33 0.00
CA GLY A 313 -25.96 4.62 1.31
C GLY A 313 -25.49 3.73 2.45
N GLU A 314 -25.40 4.35 3.62
CA GLU A 314 -25.25 3.69 4.89
C GLU A 314 -26.56 3.83 5.67
N SER A 315 -26.87 2.83 6.48
CA SER A 315 -28.08 2.82 7.30
C SER A 315 -27.80 2.27 8.69
N GLY A 316 -28.84 1.78 9.35
CA GLY A 316 -28.78 1.37 10.75
C GLY A 316 -27.90 0.16 11.04
N GLY A 317 -27.66 -0.05 12.33
CA GLY A 317 -26.93 -1.20 12.86
C GLY A 317 -27.60 -1.79 14.09
N LYS A 318 -27.39 -3.09 14.30
CA LYS A 318 -27.66 -3.77 15.58
C LYS A 318 -26.38 -4.44 16.07
N ASN A 319 -25.46 -3.59 16.50
CA ASN A 319 -24.06 -3.95 16.73
C ASN A 319 -23.89 -4.73 18.03
N PHE A 320 -22.89 -5.62 18.03
CA PHE A 320 -22.69 -6.56 19.11
C PHE A 320 -21.32 -6.46 19.77
N HIS A 321 -21.27 -6.75 21.07
CA HIS A 321 -20.06 -7.15 21.76
C HIS A 321 -20.16 -8.61 22.21
N LEU A 322 -19.12 -9.40 21.98
CA LEU A 322 -19.01 -10.80 22.38
C LEU A 322 -17.88 -10.95 23.39
N VAL A 323 -18.20 -11.38 24.60
CA VAL A 323 -17.26 -11.57 25.70
C VAL A 323 -17.03 -13.07 25.89
N HIS A 324 -15.83 -13.53 25.53
CA HIS A 324 -15.38 -14.91 25.70
C HIS A 324 -14.93 -15.16 27.15
N SER A 325 -14.89 -16.41 27.60
CA SER A 325 -14.45 -16.79 28.95
C SER A 325 -13.01 -16.35 29.30
N SER A 326 -12.16 -16.11 28.30
CA SER A 326 -10.79 -15.59 28.46
C SER A 326 -10.67 -14.07 28.34
N ALA A 327 -11.79 -13.34 28.31
CA ALA A 327 -11.78 -11.89 28.17
C ALA A 327 -11.12 -11.20 29.37
N ASP A 328 -10.53 -10.04 29.11
CA ASP A 328 -10.26 -9.06 30.15
C ASP A 328 -11.58 -8.35 30.51
N VAL A 329 -12.12 -8.64 31.70
CA VAL A 329 -13.44 -8.16 32.13
C VAL A 329 -13.48 -6.64 32.22
N ASP A 330 -12.44 -6.02 32.76
CA ASP A 330 -12.37 -4.56 32.90
C ASP A 330 -12.41 -3.87 31.55
N ASN A 331 -11.56 -4.34 30.62
CA ASN A 331 -11.54 -3.83 29.27
C ASN A 331 -12.90 -4.02 28.57
N ALA A 332 -13.52 -5.19 28.71
CA ALA A 332 -14.81 -5.48 28.11
C ALA A 332 -15.93 -4.59 28.67
N VAL A 333 -15.96 -4.36 29.99
CA VAL A 333 -16.97 -3.48 30.64
C VAL A 333 -16.80 -2.03 30.17
N TYR A 334 -15.61 -1.44 30.30
CA TYR A 334 -15.39 -0.04 29.92
C TYR A 334 -15.69 0.22 28.45
N ASN A 335 -15.30 -0.71 27.56
CA ASN A 335 -15.59 -0.57 26.14
C ASN A 335 -17.07 -0.80 25.83
N THR A 336 -17.77 -1.67 26.56
CA THR A 336 -19.22 -1.86 26.40
C THR A 336 -20.00 -0.62 26.80
N LEU A 337 -19.69 -0.02 27.96
CA LEU A 337 -20.30 1.23 28.39
C LEU A 337 -20.02 2.37 27.40
N ARG A 338 -18.77 2.54 26.97
CA ARG A 338 -18.44 3.56 25.96
C ARG A 338 -19.11 3.28 24.62
N GLY A 339 -19.14 2.03 24.20
CA GLY A 339 -19.72 1.58 22.94
C GLY A 339 -21.24 1.75 22.87
N GLY A 340 -21.95 1.52 23.97
CA GLY A 340 -23.42 1.62 24.01
C GLY A 340 -23.96 2.97 24.45
N PHE A 341 -23.22 3.74 25.27
CA PHE A 341 -23.76 4.93 25.91
C PHE A 341 -23.14 6.26 25.46
N GLN A 342 -21.95 6.27 24.83
CA GLN A 342 -21.41 7.53 24.30
C GLN A 342 -22.35 8.14 23.27
N PHE A 343 -22.63 9.44 23.41
CA PHE A 343 -23.65 10.15 22.64
C PHE A 343 -25.04 9.51 22.79
N GLN A 344 -25.39 9.10 24.01
CA GLN A 344 -26.66 8.46 24.37
C GLN A 344 -27.00 7.26 23.49
N GLY A 345 -26.00 6.52 22.98
CA GLY A 345 -26.24 5.39 22.06
C GLY A 345 -26.78 5.77 20.67
N GLN A 346 -26.79 7.07 20.33
CA GLN A 346 -27.28 7.59 19.05
C GLN A 346 -26.23 7.51 17.95
N LYS A 347 -25.60 6.34 17.80
CA LYS A 347 -24.63 6.04 16.74
C LYS A 347 -25.12 4.81 15.99
N CYS A 348 -24.99 4.81 14.66
CA CYS A 348 -25.26 3.62 13.84
C CYS A 348 -24.41 2.43 14.30
N SER A 349 -23.21 2.67 14.85
CA SER A 349 -22.27 1.68 15.37
C SER A 349 -22.42 1.36 16.87
N ALA A 350 -23.37 1.97 17.59
CA ALA A 350 -23.50 1.77 19.04
C ALA A 350 -23.75 0.30 19.40
N SER A 351 -23.00 -0.21 20.39
CA SER A 351 -23.20 -1.58 20.90
C SER A 351 -24.50 -1.63 21.67
N SER A 352 -25.42 -2.50 21.24
CA SER A 352 -26.75 -2.60 21.87
C SER A 352 -27.19 -4.03 22.18
N ARG A 353 -26.41 -5.03 21.74
CA ARG A 353 -26.56 -6.43 22.14
C ARG A 353 -25.22 -6.99 22.60
N VAL A 354 -25.15 -7.59 23.78
CA VAL A 354 -23.92 -8.10 24.37
C VAL A 354 -24.10 -9.56 24.73
N TYR A 355 -23.15 -10.39 24.31
CA TYR A 355 -23.15 -11.83 24.57
C TYR A 355 -22.01 -12.13 25.55
N VAL A 356 -22.32 -12.70 26.71
CA VAL A 356 -21.33 -12.89 27.78
C VAL A 356 -21.26 -14.35 28.22
N SER A 357 -20.06 -14.92 28.27
CA SER A 357 -19.83 -16.27 28.78
C SER A 357 -20.25 -16.36 30.25
N GLU A 358 -20.94 -17.44 30.63
CA GLU A 358 -21.41 -17.67 32.00
C GLU A 358 -20.29 -17.60 33.04
N SER A 359 -19.10 -18.14 32.75
CA SER A 359 -17.97 -18.14 33.69
C SER A 359 -17.48 -16.75 34.09
N VAL A 360 -17.61 -15.75 33.21
CA VAL A 360 -17.18 -14.36 33.47
C VAL A 360 -18.35 -13.44 33.81
N TRP A 361 -19.59 -13.92 33.67
CA TRP A 361 -20.78 -13.11 33.89
C TRP A 361 -20.89 -12.48 35.29
N PRO A 362 -20.62 -13.17 36.41
CA PRO A 362 -20.73 -12.56 37.73
C PRO A 362 -19.86 -11.31 37.90
N ALA A 363 -18.58 -11.41 37.54
CA ALA A 363 -17.63 -10.30 37.62
C ALA A 363 -17.97 -9.18 36.61
N PHE A 364 -18.37 -9.55 35.39
CA PHE A 364 -18.80 -8.59 34.38
C PHE A 364 -20.04 -7.80 34.82
N LYS A 365 -21.06 -8.48 35.34
CA LYS A 365 -22.32 -7.88 35.81
C LYS A 365 -22.07 -6.91 36.96
N GLU A 366 -21.34 -7.33 37.99
CA GLU A 366 -21.04 -6.49 39.15
C GLU A 366 -20.35 -5.19 38.72
N LYS A 367 -19.29 -5.30 37.92
CA LYS A 367 -18.54 -4.13 37.47
C LYS A 367 -19.37 -3.27 36.53
N LEU A 368 -20.10 -3.85 35.60
CA LEU A 368 -20.97 -3.13 34.66
C LEU A 368 -22.03 -2.29 35.38
N VAL A 369 -22.72 -2.86 36.38
CA VAL A 369 -23.74 -2.13 37.16
C VAL A 369 -23.09 -1.01 37.98
N SER A 370 -21.97 -1.30 38.66
CA SER A 370 -21.28 -0.31 39.50
C SER A 370 -20.72 0.87 38.70
N GLU A 371 -20.15 0.63 37.52
CA GLU A 371 -19.62 1.68 36.65
C GLU A 371 -20.76 2.47 35.98
N THR A 372 -21.88 1.83 35.66
CA THR A 372 -23.08 2.51 35.13
C THR A 372 -23.64 3.51 36.14
N ALA A 373 -23.65 3.16 37.43
CA ALA A 373 -24.13 4.06 38.50
C ALA A 373 -23.29 5.34 38.66
N LYS A 374 -22.04 5.36 38.17
CA LYS A 374 -21.15 6.54 38.21
C LYS A 374 -21.40 7.52 37.06
N ILE A 375 -22.16 7.11 36.04
CA ILE A 375 -22.41 7.91 34.84
C ILE A 375 -23.31 9.10 35.19
N LYS A 376 -22.84 10.31 34.88
CA LYS A 376 -23.61 11.54 35.06
C LYS A 376 -24.40 11.91 33.81
N MET A 377 -25.63 12.37 34.01
CA MET A 377 -26.55 12.79 32.96
C MET A 377 -27.01 14.23 33.21
N GLY A 378 -27.03 15.06 32.17
CA GLY A 378 -27.48 16.45 32.26
C GLY A 378 -27.20 17.25 31.01
N VAL A 379 -27.08 18.58 31.13
CA VAL A 379 -26.81 19.48 30.01
C VAL A 379 -25.35 19.36 29.51
N PRO A 380 -25.07 19.56 28.22
CA PRO A 380 -23.73 19.36 27.65
C PRO A 380 -22.68 20.39 28.09
N GLU A 381 -23.10 21.57 28.55
CA GLU A 381 -22.23 22.63 29.08
C GLU A 381 -21.58 22.23 30.40
N GLU A 382 -22.20 21.33 31.15
CA GLU A 382 -21.60 20.68 32.30
C GLU A 382 -20.74 19.51 31.81
N TYR A 383 -19.48 19.79 31.49
CA TYR A 383 -18.55 18.85 30.84
C TYR A 383 -18.28 17.53 31.61
N VAL A 384 -18.79 17.39 32.85
CA VAL A 384 -18.75 16.14 33.61
C VAL A 384 -19.83 15.13 33.17
N ASN A 385 -20.89 15.62 32.50
CA ASN A 385 -21.98 14.79 32.02
C ASN A 385 -21.51 13.94 30.84
N PHE A 386 -21.77 12.64 30.93
CA PHE A 386 -21.46 11.66 29.90
C PHE A 386 -22.68 11.36 29.01
N ILE A 387 -23.89 11.62 29.55
CA ILE A 387 -25.19 11.47 28.90
C ILE A 387 -25.87 12.84 28.86
N ASN A 388 -26.38 13.22 27.69
CA ASN A 388 -27.19 14.41 27.49
C ASN A 388 -28.60 14.04 26.96
N GLY A 389 -29.35 15.00 26.42
CA GLY A 389 -30.66 14.71 25.83
C GLY A 389 -30.60 13.87 24.54
N ILE A 390 -31.59 13.00 24.35
CA ILE A 390 -31.94 12.36 23.08
C ILE A 390 -32.38 13.42 22.09
N ILE A 391 -32.05 13.26 20.81
CA ILE A 391 -32.10 14.33 19.81
C ILE A 391 -33.45 15.09 19.71
N HIS A 392 -34.58 14.40 19.87
CA HIS A 392 -35.91 14.99 19.74
C HIS A 392 -36.97 14.10 20.40
N GLU A 393 -38.18 14.66 20.56
CA GLU A 393 -39.30 14.01 21.25
C GLU A 393 -39.68 12.64 20.66
N GLN A 394 -39.80 12.51 19.33
CA GLN A 394 -40.13 11.22 18.71
C GLN A 394 -39.10 10.12 19.02
N GLY A 395 -37.81 10.46 19.17
CA GLY A 395 -36.77 9.50 19.54
C GLY A 395 -36.88 9.11 21.00
N PHE A 396 -37.20 10.08 21.86
CA PHE A 396 -37.49 9.83 23.27
C PHE A 396 -38.71 8.93 23.47
N ASP A 397 -39.84 9.27 22.84
CA ASP A 397 -41.09 8.52 23.00
C ASP A 397 -40.91 7.07 22.54
N LYS A 398 -40.22 6.85 21.41
CA LYS A 398 -39.87 5.49 20.95
C LYS A 398 -39.09 4.70 22.00
N LEU A 399 -38.14 5.33 22.70
CA LEU A 399 -37.34 4.67 23.73
C LEU A 399 -38.16 4.43 25.01
N ALA A 400 -38.92 5.43 25.45
CA ALA A 400 -39.79 5.33 26.62
C ALA A 400 -40.83 4.22 26.45
N ASP A 401 -41.46 4.12 25.27
CA ASP A 401 -42.42 3.07 24.95
C ASP A 401 -41.80 1.68 25.02
N VAL A 402 -40.55 1.52 24.55
CA VAL A 402 -39.82 0.25 24.65
C VAL A 402 -39.55 -0.10 26.11
N MET A 403 -39.07 0.87 26.90
CA MET A 403 -38.75 0.67 28.32
C MET A 403 -39.99 0.31 29.13
N GLU A 404 -41.15 0.91 28.83
CA GLU A 404 -42.39 0.56 29.52
C GLU A 404 -42.91 -0.83 29.12
N ARG A 405 -42.84 -1.21 27.82
CA ARG A 405 -43.26 -2.54 27.37
C ARG A 405 -42.45 -3.68 27.99
N VAL A 406 -41.13 -3.53 28.11
CA VAL A 406 -40.25 -4.61 28.62
C VAL A 406 -40.24 -4.71 30.14
N LYS A 407 -40.89 -3.78 30.84
CA LYS A 407 -40.92 -3.73 32.31
C LYS A 407 -41.69 -4.90 32.93
N SER A 408 -42.73 -5.39 32.24
CA SER A 408 -43.54 -6.53 32.65
C SER A 408 -43.20 -7.82 31.88
N ASP A 409 -42.15 -7.80 31.06
CA ASP A 409 -41.75 -8.95 30.26
C ASP A 409 -40.97 -9.97 31.13
N PRO A 410 -41.46 -11.22 31.30
CA PRO A 410 -40.79 -12.22 32.13
C PRO A 410 -39.45 -12.69 31.55
N GLU A 411 -39.16 -12.45 30.26
CA GLU A 411 -37.89 -12.78 29.62
C GLU A 411 -36.82 -11.71 29.82
N VAL A 412 -37.14 -10.60 30.50
CA VAL A 412 -36.26 -9.43 30.65
C VAL A 412 -36.09 -9.07 32.12
N THR A 413 -34.84 -8.81 32.53
CA THR A 413 -34.50 -8.33 33.86
C THR A 413 -33.73 -7.01 33.76
N LEU A 414 -34.22 -5.96 34.42
CA LEU A 414 -33.52 -4.68 34.53
C LEU A 414 -32.32 -4.81 35.48
N LEU A 415 -31.12 -4.47 35.00
CA LEU A 415 -29.88 -4.49 35.79
C LEU A 415 -29.46 -3.11 36.27
N ALA A 416 -29.66 -2.07 35.47
CA ALA A 416 -29.31 -0.68 35.78
C ALA A 416 -30.15 0.29 34.94
N GLY A 417 -30.41 1.49 35.46
CA GLY A 417 -31.17 2.55 34.79
C GLY A 417 -32.68 2.32 34.85
N GLY A 418 -33.37 2.50 33.72
CA GLY A 418 -34.81 2.22 33.60
C GLY A 418 -35.72 3.44 33.74
N LYS A 419 -35.18 4.67 33.83
CA LYS A 419 -36.00 5.89 33.88
C LYS A 419 -35.81 6.76 32.63
N ALA A 420 -36.87 7.43 32.25
CA ALA A 420 -36.89 8.43 31.18
C ALA A 420 -37.76 9.62 31.62
N SER A 421 -37.34 10.84 31.31
CA SER A 421 -38.12 12.06 31.56
C SER A 421 -37.95 13.06 30.42
N LYS A 422 -39.06 13.66 29.99
CA LYS A 422 -39.10 14.76 29.03
C LYS A 422 -39.53 16.09 29.65
N GLU A 423 -39.44 16.26 30.97
CA GLU A 423 -39.88 17.48 31.65
C GLU A 423 -39.05 18.72 31.28
N LYS A 424 -37.72 18.59 31.21
CA LYS A 424 -36.77 19.68 30.87
C LYS A 424 -36.09 19.47 29.53
N GLY A 425 -35.57 18.27 29.32
CA GLY A 425 -34.96 17.81 28.07
C GLY A 425 -35.32 16.34 27.88
N TYR A 426 -34.96 15.76 26.74
CA TYR A 426 -35.32 14.40 26.39
C TYR A 426 -34.36 13.38 27.02
N PHE A 427 -34.41 13.18 28.34
CA PHE A 427 -33.43 12.40 29.07
C PHE A 427 -33.83 10.94 29.24
N VAL A 428 -32.96 10.02 28.80
CA VAL A 428 -33.10 8.57 29.01
C VAL A 428 -31.86 8.09 29.76
N GLU A 429 -32.05 7.45 30.91
CA GLU A 429 -30.95 6.90 31.69
C GLU A 429 -30.23 5.77 30.93
N PRO A 430 -28.90 5.63 31.06
CA PRO A 430 -28.19 4.42 30.63
C PRO A 430 -28.83 3.17 31.20
N THR A 431 -29.47 2.40 30.33
CA THR A 431 -30.33 1.28 30.73
C THR A 431 -29.75 -0.04 30.25
N ILE A 432 -29.65 -1.00 31.17
CA ILE A 432 -29.08 -2.32 30.90
C ILE A 432 -30.11 -3.37 31.26
N TYR A 433 -30.47 -4.18 30.27
CA TYR A 433 -31.35 -5.33 30.42
C TYR A 433 -30.56 -6.63 30.24
N GLN A 434 -30.83 -7.63 31.08
CA GLN A 434 -30.51 -9.02 30.78
C GLN A 434 -31.75 -9.67 30.18
N THR A 435 -31.60 -10.48 29.14
CA THR A 435 -32.70 -11.29 28.59
C THR A 435 -32.32 -12.76 28.50
N SER A 436 -33.29 -13.64 28.75
CA SER A 436 -33.17 -15.08 28.52
C SER A 436 -33.45 -15.47 27.06
N ASN A 437 -33.98 -14.56 26.25
CA ASN A 437 -34.33 -14.82 24.85
C ASN A 437 -33.36 -14.11 23.90
N PRO A 438 -32.49 -14.83 23.19
CA PRO A 438 -31.50 -14.20 22.31
C PRO A 438 -32.12 -13.59 21.04
N HIS A 439 -33.40 -13.85 20.76
CA HIS A 439 -34.16 -13.29 19.65
C HIS A 439 -35.15 -12.19 20.08
N HIS A 440 -35.10 -11.76 21.34
CA HIS A 440 -35.97 -10.70 21.87
C HIS A 440 -35.87 -9.38 21.09
N GLU A 441 -36.91 -8.53 21.12
CA GLU A 441 -36.91 -7.26 20.34
C GLU A 441 -35.73 -6.34 20.70
N LEU A 442 -35.25 -6.39 21.94
CA LEU A 442 -34.08 -5.65 22.40
C LEU A 442 -32.77 -6.16 21.77
N MET A 443 -32.72 -7.42 21.31
CA MET A 443 -31.57 -8.04 20.65
C MET A 443 -31.60 -7.86 19.13
N THR A 444 -32.79 -7.68 18.53
CA THR A 444 -32.97 -7.72 17.07
C THR A 444 -33.25 -6.35 16.44
N ARG A 445 -33.95 -5.44 17.15
CA ARG A 445 -34.36 -4.13 16.62
C ARG A 445 -33.41 -2.99 17.02
N GLU A 446 -33.10 -2.10 16.08
CA GLU A 446 -32.35 -0.87 16.33
C GLU A 446 -33.22 0.16 17.07
N LEU A 447 -32.76 0.58 18.26
CA LEU A 447 -33.47 1.51 19.14
C LEU A 447 -32.90 2.94 19.06
N PHE A 448 -31.59 3.06 18.79
CA PHE A 448 -30.89 4.34 18.66
C PHE A 448 -30.95 5.19 19.95
N GLY A 449 -30.67 4.56 21.08
CA GLY A 449 -30.68 5.16 22.42
C GLY A 449 -29.78 4.40 23.39
N PRO A 450 -29.66 4.85 24.65
CA PRO A 450 -28.69 4.31 25.60
C PRO A 450 -29.25 3.05 26.29
N ILE A 451 -29.60 2.04 25.49
CA ILE A 451 -30.17 0.76 25.93
C ILE A 451 -29.28 -0.38 25.44
N ILE A 452 -28.75 -1.15 26.39
CA ILE A 452 -27.96 -2.36 26.14
C ILE A 452 -28.77 -3.58 26.58
N ALA A 453 -28.88 -4.58 25.71
CA ALA A 453 -29.41 -5.89 26.06
C ALA A 453 -28.28 -6.91 26.17
N ILE A 454 -28.34 -7.77 27.19
CA ILE A 454 -27.33 -8.77 27.49
C ILE A 454 -27.95 -10.15 27.45
N TYR A 455 -27.30 -11.06 26.73
CA TYR A 455 -27.59 -12.48 26.74
C TYR A 455 -26.37 -13.24 27.27
N THR A 456 -26.58 -14.11 28.26
CA THR A 456 -25.54 -14.98 28.80
C THR A 456 -25.58 -16.33 28.11
N TYR A 457 -24.43 -16.88 27.73
CA TYR A 457 -24.34 -18.18 27.05
C TYR A 457 -23.39 -19.13 27.81
N PRO A 458 -23.68 -20.46 27.82
CA PRO A 458 -22.79 -21.43 28.41
C PRO A 458 -21.44 -21.45 27.68
N ASP A 459 -20.32 -21.47 28.41
CA ASP A 459 -18.97 -21.45 27.84
C ASP A 459 -18.74 -22.51 26.74
N LYS A 460 -19.32 -23.70 26.93
CA LYS A 460 -19.24 -24.84 25.98
C LYS A 460 -19.98 -24.60 24.66
N GLU A 461 -20.85 -23.59 24.60
CA GLU A 461 -21.68 -23.24 23.44
C GLU A 461 -21.10 -22.07 22.64
N TRP A 462 -19.79 -21.83 22.76
CA TRP A 462 -19.07 -20.78 22.04
C TRP A 462 -19.38 -20.76 20.53
N MET A 463 -19.23 -21.90 19.84
CA MET A 463 -19.45 -21.98 18.39
C MET A 463 -20.93 -21.78 18.01
N GLN A 464 -21.86 -22.27 18.84
CA GLN A 464 -23.29 -22.05 18.66
C GLN A 464 -23.63 -20.57 18.84
N THR A 465 -22.99 -19.90 19.79
CA THR A 465 -23.16 -18.47 20.05
C THR A 465 -22.66 -17.61 18.88
N LEU A 466 -21.55 -18.01 18.23
CA LEU A 466 -21.10 -17.33 17.00
C LEU A 466 -22.17 -17.40 15.90
N LYS A 467 -22.77 -18.58 15.67
CA LYS A 467 -23.86 -18.76 14.69
C LYS A 467 -25.13 -17.98 15.09
N LEU A 468 -25.43 -17.94 16.37
CA LEU A 468 -26.54 -17.16 16.91
C LEU A 468 -26.36 -15.67 16.64
N ILE A 469 -25.17 -15.11 16.91
CA ILE A 469 -24.86 -13.70 16.67
C ILE A 469 -25.06 -13.33 15.19
N ASP A 470 -24.63 -14.21 14.29
CA ASP A 470 -24.74 -14.04 12.85
C ASP A 470 -26.20 -13.98 12.36
N THR A 471 -27.10 -14.72 13.00
CA THR A 471 -28.50 -14.88 12.58
C THR A 471 -29.49 -14.02 13.37
N THR A 472 -29.11 -13.48 14.52
CA THR A 472 -30.01 -12.72 15.41
C THR A 472 -30.56 -11.45 14.74
N ALA A 473 -29.73 -10.73 13.99
CA ALA A 473 -30.11 -9.44 13.41
C ALA A 473 -29.78 -9.37 11.92
N ASN A 474 -30.64 -8.68 11.16
CA ASN A 474 -30.47 -8.49 9.71
C ASN A 474 -29.36 -7.49 9.35
N TYR A 475 -28.76 -6.84 10.33
CA TYR A 475 -27.73 -5.82 10.17
C TYR A 475 -26.33 -6.43 10.23
N ALA A 476 -25.37 -5.80 9.55
CA ALA A 476 -23.96 -6.19 9.61
C ALA A 476 -23.04 -4.96 9.50
N LEU A 477 -23.20 -4.03 10.44
CA LEU A 477 -22.39 -2.81 10.49
C LEU A 477 -21.13 -3.01 11.33
N THR A 478 -21.24 -3.05 12.67
CA THR A 478 -20.07 -3.25 13.54
C THR A 478 -20.26 -4.38 14.56
N GLY A 479 -19.15 -4.95 15.00
CA GLY A 479 -19.11 -5.98 16.04
C GLY A 479 -17.75 -6.10 16.69
N SER A 480 -17.70 -6.51 17.95
CA SER A 480 -16.43 -6.70 18.67
C SER A 480 -16.38 -8.00 19.44
N VAL A 481 -15.20 -8.64 19.46
CA VAL A 481 -14.89 -9.77 20.33
C VAL A 481 -13.88 -9.37 21.40
N PHE A 482 -14.15 -9.72 22.65
CA PHE A 482 -13.25 -9.58 23.79
C PHE A 482 -12.76 -10.97 24.20
N ALA A 483 -11.48 -11.23 24.03
CA ALA A 483 -10.84 -12.51 24.31
C ALA A 483 -9.31 -12.36 24.40
N ARG A 484 -8.66 -13.14 25.26
CA ARG A 484 -7.20 -13.34 25.24
C ARG A 484 -6.77 -14.58 24.45
N SER A 485 -7.71 -15.51 24.24
CA SER A 485 -7.47 -16.73 23.44
C SER A 485 -7.38 -16.40 21.96
N GLN A 486 -6.21 -16.63 21.35
CA GLN A 486 -6.00 -16.45 19.92
C GLN A 486 -6.87 -17.39 19.07
N VAL A 487 -7.15 -18.59 19.59
CA VAL A 487 -8.05 -19.55 18.93
C VAL A 487 -9.46 -18.99 18.86
N ALA A 488 -10.01 -18.52 19.99
CA ALA A 488 -11.34 -17.93 20.04
C ALA A 488 -11.45 -16.67 19.15
N ILE A 489 -10.42 -15.80 19.15
CA ILE A 489 -10.37 -14.63 18.27
C ILE A 489 -10.45 -15.07 16.80
N ARG A 490 -9.66 -16.07 16.39
CA ARG A 490 -9.66 -16.56 15.01
C ARG A 490 -10.99 -17.19 14.63
N GLU A 491 -11.59 -17.99 15.51
CA GLU A 491 -12.91 -18.57 15.30
C GLU A 491 -13.97 -17.49 15.13
N ALA A 492 -14.02 -16.49 16.02
CA ALA A 492 -14.93 -15.37 15.91
C ALA A 492 -14.73 -14.59 14.60
N GLN A 493 -13.49 -14.32 14.19
CA GLN A 493 -13.21 -13.67 12.91
C GLN A 493 -13.72 -14.48 11.71
N ASN A 494 -13.60 -15.81 11.75
CA ASN A 494 -14.00 -16.68 10.65
C ASN A 494 -15.52 -16.80 10.55
N GLU A 495 -16.19 -17.03 11.68
CA GLU A 495 -17.63 -17.23 11.74
C GLU A 495 -18.42 -15.93 11.59
N LEU A 496 -17.90 -14.80 12.12
CA LEU A 496 -18.60 -13.51 12.13
C LEU A 496 -18.19 -12.55 11.00
N LYS A 497 -17.41 -13.03 10.01
CA LYS A 497 -16.93 -12.22 8.88
C LYS A 497 -18.02 -11.52 8.06
N HIS A 498 -19.25 -12.03 8.12
CA HIS A 498 -20.40 -11.45 7.43
C HIS A 498 -21.39 -10.76 8.38
N SER A 499 -21.15 -10.82 9.69
CA SER A 499 -22.01 -10.22 10.72
C SER A 499 -21.60 -8.79 11.07
N ALA A 500 -20.43 -8.33 10.62
CA ALA A 500 -19.94 -6.96 10.79
C ALA A 500 -19.01 -6.55 9.64
N GLY A 501 -19.27 -5.41 9.01
CA GLY A 501 -18.33 -4.79 8.06
C GLY A 501 -17.10 -4.23 8.74
N ASN A 502 -17.26 -3.69 9.96
CA ASN A 502 -16.15 -3.33 10.85
C ASN A 502 -16.11 -4.27 12.06
N PHE A 503 -15.15 -5.19 12.08
CA PHE A 503 -14.94 -6.15 13.16
C PHE A 503 -13.75 -5.73 14.04
N TYR A 504 -13.99 -5.65 15.35
CA TYR A 504 -13.04 -5.16 16.35
C TYR A 504 -12.61 -6.29 17.29
N ILE A 505 -11.38 -6.18 17.81
CA ILE A 505 -10.83 -7.14 18.79
C ILE A 505 -10.39 -6.34 20.01
N ASN A 506 -10.90 -6.72 21.18
CA ASN A 506 -10.54 -6.16 22.48
C ASN A 506 -10.71 -4.64 22.59
N THR A 507 -11.65 -4.06 21.83
CA THR A 507 -12.01 -2.64 21.90
C THR A 507 -13.48 -2.46 21.53
N LYS A 508 -14.08 -1.32 21.85
CA LYS A 508 -15.48 -1.02 21.50
C LYS A 508 -15.70 -1.03 19.98
N CYS A 509 -16.90 -1.41 19.53
CA CYS A 509 -17.28 -1.43 18.12
C CYS A 509 -17.62 -0.05 17.51
N THR A 510 -17.15 1.05 18.12
CA THR A 510 -17.43 2.43 17.72
C THR A 510 -16.17 3.28 17.58
N GLY A 511 -16.28 4.41 16.89
CA GLY A 511 -15.21 5.40 16.76
C GLY A 511 -14.17 4.99 15.71
N SER A 512 -14.63 4.59 14.52
CA SER A 512 -13.79 4.50 13.33
C SER A 512 -13.16 5.85 13.03
N VAL A 513 -11.88 5.83 12.68
CA VAL A 513 -11.13 7.01 12.28
C VAL A 513 -10.86 6.94 10.77
N VAL A 514 -11.08 8.05 10.07
CA VAL A 514 -10.90 8.17 8.62
C VAL A 514 -9.47 7.81 8.24
N GLY A 515 -9.30 7.04 7.16
CA GLY A 515 -7.99 6.55 6.71
C GLY A 515 -7.41 5.41 7.54
N GLN A 516 -7.97 5.10 8.71
CA GLN A 516 -7.51 3.98 9.57
C GLN A 516 -8.48 2.79 9.55
N GLN A 517 -9.77 3.03 9.79
CA GLN A 517 -10.82 2.01 9.72
C GLN A 517 -11.93 2.49 8.78
N PRO A 518 -11.81 2.25 7.47
CA PRO A 518 -12.89 2.54 6.52
C PRO A 518 -14.21 1.98 7.03
N PHE A 519 -15.23 2.83 7.12
CA PHE A 519 -16.48 2.51 7.80
C PHE A 519 -17.56 2.12 6.81
N GLY A 520 -18.18 0.96 7.01
CA GLY A 520 -19.26 0.48 6.17
C GLY A 520 -19.80 -0.88 6.63
N GLY A 521 -21.02 -1.20 6.20
CA GLY A 521 -21.68 -2.46 6.55
C GLY A 521 -22.46 -3.03 5.38
N SER A 522 -22.60 -4.36 5.35
CA SER A 522 -23.43 -5.06 4.36
C SER A 522 -24.80 -5.44 4.95
N ARG A 523 -25.52 -6.36 4.30
CA ARG A 523 -26.89 -6.76 4.66
C ARG A 523 -27.81 -5.55 4.72
N ALA A 524 -28.62 -5.44 5.79
CA ALA A 524 -29.52 -4.32 5.99
C ALA A 524 -28.80 -3.02 6.38
N SER A 525 -27.47 -3.01 6.52
CA SER A 525 -26.71 -1.84 6.97
C SER A 525 -26.25 -0.90 5.85
N GLY A 526 -26.23 -1.31 4.59
CA GLY A 526 -25.90 -0.40 3.49
C GLY A 526 -25.26 -1.07 2.29
N THR A 527 -24.66 -0.25 1.44
CA THR A 527 -24.01 -0.67 0.18
C THR A 527 -22.52 -0.98 0.33
N ASN A 528 -21.91 -0.63 1.48
CA ASN A 528 -20.50 -0.91 1.80
C ASN A 528 -19.48 -0.32 0.81
N ASP A 529 -19.80 0.84 0.21
CA ASP A 529 -18.99 1.47 -0.85
C ASP A 529 -17.85 2.35 -0.34
N LYS A 530 -17.70 2.52 0.98
CA LYS A 530 -16.72 3.46 1.59
C LYS A 530 -15.37 2.84 1.94
N GLY A 531 -15.06 1.65 1.42
CA GLY A 531 -13.75 1.00 1.57
C GLY A 531 -12.77 1.34 0.44
N PRO A 532 -11.44 1.33 0.69
CA PRO A 532 -10.46 1.45 -0.39
C PRO A 532 -10.58 0.25 -1.33
N LEU A 533 -10.66 0.51 -2.64
CA LEU A 533 -10.95 -0.49 -3.66
C LEU A 533 -9.81 -1.54 -3.83
N ILE A 534 -8.59 -1.31 -3.32
CA ILE A 534 -7.44 -2.22 -3.50
C ILE A 534 -6.47 -2.12 -2.30
N GLY A 535 -5.98 -3.25 -1.80
CA GLY A 535 -4.94 -3.34 -0.76
C GLY A 535 -3.58 -2.72 -1.18
N THR A 536 -2.58 -2.82 -0.31
CA THR A 536 -1.34 -1.99 -0.32
C THR A 536 -0.39 -2.18 -1.52
N LYS A 537 -0.59 -3.18 -2.40
CA LYS A 537 0.21 -3.46 -3.62
C LYS A 537 1.74 -3.43 -3.38
N VAL A 538 2.22 -3.96 -2.25
CA VAL A 538 3.61 -3.86 -1.77
C VAL A 538 4.58 -4.55 -2.73
N PHE A 539 4.25 -5.76 -3.22
CA PHE A 539 5.13 -6.52 -4.12
C PHE A 539 5.24 -5.95 -5.54
N LEU A 540 4.25 -5.16 -5.96
CA LEU A 540 4.19 -4.57 -7.30
C LEU A 540 4.62 -3.11 -7.34
N ARG A 541 4.92 -2.49 -6.18
CA ARG A 541 5.36 -1.10 -6.11
C ARG A 541 6.84 -0.96 -6.48
N HIS A 542 7.14 -0.04 -7.39
CA HIS A 542 8.49 0.32 -7.77
C HIS A 542 8.97 1.56 -6.99
N PRO A 543 10.25 1.63 -6.55
CA PRO A 543 11.25 0.56 -6.55
C PRO A 543 10.84 -0.61 -5.64
N ARG A 544 11.10 -1.84 -6.05
CA ARG A 544 10.73 -3.02 -5.23
C ARG A 544 11.47 -2.99 -3.90
N GLY A 545 10.75 -3.34 -2.83
CA GLY A 545 11.28 -3.30 -1.47
C GLY A 545 11.34 -1.90 -0.84
N SER A 546 10.98 -0.83 -1.56
CA SER A 546 10.98 0.54 -1.02
C SER A 546 10.06 0.70 0.20
N ILE A 547 8.83 0.18 0.13
CA ILE A 547 7.90 0.21 1.28
C ILE A 547 8.50 -0.51 2.49
N ALA A 548 9.21 -1.62 2.29
CA ALA A 548 9.82 -2.37 3.39
C ALA A 548 10.95 -1.58 4.08
N VAL A 549 11.65 -0.69 3.35
CA VAL A 549 12.62 0.25 3.95
C VAL A 549 11.90 1.20 4.92
N ASP A 550 10.80 1.80 4.49
CA ASP A 550 10.01 2.71 5.32
C ASP A 550 9.42 1.98 6.53
N TRP A 551 8.90 0.78 6.33
CA TRP A 551 8.31 -0.04 7.39
C TRP A 551 9.31 -0.45 8.46
N LEU A 552 10.52 -0.85 8.07
CA LEU A 552 11.59 -1.17 9.01
C LEU A 552 11.90 -0.01 9.97
N ARG A 553 11.66 1.24 9.55
CA ARG A 553 11.94 2.46 10.33
C ARG A 553 10.74 2.94 11.14
N THR A 554 9.54 2.74 10.61
CA THR A 554 8.32 3.39 11.11
C THR A 554 7.39 2.44 11.85
N ILE A 555 7.51 1.14 11.62
CA ILE A 555 6.65 0.11 12.24
C ILE A 555 7.46 -0.59 13.32
N PRO A 556 7.09 -0.42 14.61
CA PRO A 556 7.66 -1.22 15.69
C PRO A 556 7.48 -2.71 15.40
N ASN A 557 8.56 -3.47 15.46
CA ASN A 557 8.55 -4.89 15.14
C ASN A 557 9.59 -5.65 15.95
N GLU A 558 9.29 -6.90 16.30
CA GLU A 558 10.20 -7.81 17.03
C GLU A 558 10.79 -8.87 16.08
N GLY A 559 11.21 -8.45 14.89
CA GLY A 559 11.81 -9.34 13.88
C GLY A 559 10.85 -9.82 12.79
N LEU A 560 9.56 -9.56 12.93
CA LEU A 560 8.56 -9.87 11.91
C LEU A 560 7.57 -8.72 11.72
N ILE A 561 7.25 -8.40 10.46
CA ILE A 561 6.13 -7.52 10.10
C ILE A 561 5.11 -8.34 9.30
N HIS A 562 3.90 -8.45 9.82
CA HIS A 562 2.78 -9.11 9.14
C HIS A 562 1.98 -8.09 8.33
N PHE A 563 1.65 -8.42 7.09
CA PHE A 563 0.81 -7.59 6.24
C PHE A 563 -0.04 -8.42 5.28
N ARG A 564 -1.06 -7.79 4.71
CA ARG A 564 -1.96 -8.42 3.73
C ARG A 564 -1.86 -7.73 2.37
N GLU A 565 -1.92 -8.54 1.32
CA GLU A 565 -1.85 -8.09 -0.07
C GLU A 565 -3.20 -8.20 -0.78
N ALA A 566 -3.20 -8.02 -2.11
CA ALA A 566 -4.36 -8.31 -2.95
C ALA A 566 -4.99 -9.68 -2.62
N LEU A 567 -6.32 -9.74 -2.63
CA LEU A 567 -7.12 -10.91 -2.23
C LEU A 567 -6.85 -11.41 -0.80
N ASN A 568 -6.40 -10.53 0.10
CA ASN A 568 -6.25 -10.85 1.53
C ASN A 568 -5.14 -11.89 1.81
N TYR A 569 -4.22 -12.09 0.86
CA TYR A 569 -3.13 -13.05 1.00
C TYR A 569 -2.13 -12.59 2.08
N SER A 570 -1.74 -13.50 2.95
CA SER A 570 -0.94 -13.20 4.15
C SER A 570 0.56 -13.27 3.86
N PHE A 571 1.30 -12.22 4.24
CA PHE A 571 2.76 -12.16 4.13
C PHE A 571 3.40 -11.80 5.47
N VAL A 572 4.59 -12.35 5.71
CA VAL A 572 5.44 -12.00 6.87
C VAL A 572 6.80 -11.55 6.37
N LEU A 573 7.22 -10.33 6.67
CA LEU A 573 8.56 -9.83 6.37
C LEU A 573 9.51 -10.15 7.53
N ALA A 574 10.64 -10.81 7.26
CA ALA A 574 11.70 -11.01 8.25
C ALA A 574 12.60 -9.77 8.33
N THR A 575 12.73 -9.18 9.52
CA THR A 575 13.32 -7.84 9.70
C THR A 575 14.59 -7.79 10.53
N ASN A 576 14.81 -8.73 11.47
CA ASN A 576 15.99 -8.73 12.34
C ASN A 576 16.88 -9.97 12.16
N GLN A 577 18.03 -10.01 12.85
CA GLN A 577 19.00 -11.11 12.75
C GLN A 577 18.37 -12.46 13.06
N ARG A 578 17.58 -12.57 14.14
CA ARG A 578 16.99 -13.84 14.58
C ARG A 578 16.03 -14.38 13.52
N ALA A 579 15.15 -13.53 13.01
CA ALA A 579 14.20 -13.92 11.96
C ALA A 579 14.91 -14.34 10.67
N LEU A 580 15.93 -13.59 10.26
CA LEU A 580 16.74 -13.93 9.08
C LEU A 580 17.49 -15.25 9.27
N ALA A 581 18.08 -15.49 10.45
CA ALA A 581 18.78 -16.72 10.78
C ALA A 581 17.85 -17.94 10.76
N ASP A 582 16.64 -17.82 11.30
CA ASP A 582 15.66 -18.90 11.29
C ASP A 582 15.26 -19.30 9.87
N VAL A 583 15.02 -18.32 9.00
CA VAL A 583 14.59 -18.57 7.61
C VAL A 583 15.73 -19.02 6.70
N LEU A 584 16.92 -18.45 6.85
CA LEU A 584 18.06 -18.67 5.93
C LEU A 584 19.04 -19.74 6.41
N ASN A 585 19.05 -20.07 7.69
CA ASN A 585 20.01 -21.00 8.29
C ASN A 585 19.34 -22.10 9.12
N THR A 586 18.75 -21.78 10.28
CA THR A 586 18.25 -22.77 11.27
C THR A 586 17.22 -23.73 10.66
N TYR A 587 16.21 -23.18 9.99
CA TYR A 587 15.10 -23.92 9.40
C TYR A 587 15.05 -23.75 7.87
N SER A 588 16.21 -23.58 7.22
CA SER A 588 16.29 -23.16 5.80
C SER A 588 15.62 -24.09 4.78
N TYR A 589 15.31 -25.33 5.18
CA TYR A 589 14.63 -26.33 4.36
C TYR A 589 13.13 -26.46 4.67
N ASP A 590 12.64 -25.79 5.71
CA ASP A 590 11.20 -25.62 5.95
C ASP A 590 10.60 -24.54 5.05
N PHE A 591 11.46 -23.72 4.44
CA PHE A 591 11.12 -22.57 3.63
C PHE A 591 11.60 -22.80 2.19
N VAL A 592 10.66 -23.05 1.28
CA VAL A 592 10.93 -23.27 -0.16
C VAL A 592 10.50 -22.06 -0.98
N LYS A 593 10.89 -21.94 -2.25
CA LYS A 593 10.30 -20.90 -3.12
C LYS A 593 8.81 -21.15 -3.34
N PRO A 594 7.96 -20.10 -3.35
CA PRO A 594 6.55 -20.25 -3.66
C PRO A 594 6.33 -21.04 -4.97
N PRO A 595 5.47 -22.08 -4.99
CA PRO A 595 5.34 -22.99 -6.13
C PRO A 595 5.07 -22.29 -7.45
N GLY A 596 4.16 -21.30 -7.45
CA GLY A 596 3.78 -20.53 -8.63
C GLY A 596 4.95 -19.82 -9.31
N GLY A 597 5.78 -19.12 -8.51
CA GLY A 597 6.98 -18.44 -9.00
C GLY A 597 8.08 -19.42 -9.40
N ARG A 598 8.27 -20.51 -8.63
CA ARG A 598 9.25 -21.56 -8.94
C ARG A 598 8.98 -22.22 -10.28
N GLU A 599 7.74 -22.65 -10.52
CA GLU A 599 7.34 -23.32 -11.75
C GLU A 599 7.37 -22.38 -12.97
N PHE A 600 7.12 -21.08 -12.77
CA PHE A 600 7.25 -20.08 -13.82
C PHE A 600 8.71 -19.93 -14.27
N LEU A 601 9.65 -19.77 -13.33
CA LEU A 601 11.06 -19.60 -13.64
C LEU A 601 11.68 -20.87 -14.24
N ALA A 602 11.23 -22.06 -13.80
CA ALA A 602 11.70 -23.33 -14.33
C ALA A 602 11.42 -23.50 -15.83
N ARG A 603 10.46 -22.75 -16.40
CA ARG A 603 10.20 -22.75 -17.85
C ARG A 603 11.40 -22.27 -18.66
N GLY A 604 12.19 -21.34 -18.13
CA GLY A 604 13.37 -20.77 -18.80
C GLY A 604 14.69 -21.38 -18.32
N LEU A 605 14.80 -21.64 -17.02
CA LEU A 605 16.08 -22.00 -16.38
C LEU A 605 16.26 -23.50 -16.11
N GLY A 606 15.20 -24.30 -16.24
CA GLY A 606 15.21 -25.69 -15.75
C GLY A 606 15.24 -25.79 -14.22
N TYR A 607 15.48 -26.98 -13.67
CA TYR A 607 15.56 -27.21 -12.22
C TYR A 607 17.02 -27.29 -11.74
N GLY A 608 17.85 -26.34 -12.16
CA GLY A 608 19.19 -26.18 -11.64
C GLY A 608 19.21 -25.65 -10.20
N LEU A 609 20.42 -25.41 -9.65
CA LEU A 609 20.62 -25.18 -8.22
C LEU A 609 19.70 -24.09 -7.64
N ILE A 610 19.45 -23.01 -8.37
CA ILE A 610 18.57 -21.90 -7.94
C ILE A 610 17.14 -22.36 -7.70
N LEU A 611 16.59 -23.26 -8.51
CA LEU A 611 15.18 -23.68 -8.45
C LEU A 611 14.97 -25.07 -7.82
N SER A 612 16.06 -25.74 -7.47
CA SER A 612 16.05 -26.95 -6.66
C SER A 612 15.60 -26.66 -5.22
N GLU A 613 14.91 -27.62 -4.59
CA GLU A 613 14.42 -27.54 -3.21
C GLU A 613 14.61 -28.89 -2.51
N GLY A 614 14.61 -28.90 -1.17
CA GLY A 614 14.74 -30.14 -0.38
C GLY A 614 16.06 -30.88 -0.62
N ASP A 615 15.97 -32.21 -0.73
CA ASP A 615 17.15 -33.07 -0.89
C ASP A 615 17.84 -32.91 -2.25
N ALA A 616 17.07 -32.59 -3.30
CA ALA A 616 17.64 -32.23 -4.59
C ALA A 616 18.56 -31.01 -4.47
N HIS A 617 18.14 -29.96 -3.74
CA HIS A 617 19.01 -28.82 -3.48
C HIS A 617 20.27 -29.18 -2.71
N ARG A 618 20.17 -30.06 -1.69
CA ARG A 618 21.35 -30.51 -0.94
C ARG A 618 22.36 -31.22 -1.84
N ALA A 619 21.89 -32.17 -2.66
CA ALA A 619 22.71 -32.92 -3.59
C ALA A 619 23.36 -32.00 -4.63
N GLN A 620 22.56 -31.19 -5.33
CA GLN A 620 23.07 -30.26 -6.35
C GLN A 620 24.04 -29.23 -5.74
N ARG A 621 23.78 -28.74 -4.51
CA ARG A 621 24.69 -27.80 -3.84
C ARG A 621 26.03 -28.44 -3.55
N LYS A 622 26.03 -29.68 -3.04
CA LYS A 622 27.26 -30.45 -2.78
C LYS A 622 28.05 -30.65 -4.08
N ALA A 623 27.37 -31.00 -5.18
CA ALA A 623 27.98 -31.23 -6.49
C ALA A 623 28.61 -29.98 -7.11
N VAL A 624 27.95 -28.82 -6.98
CA VAL A 624 28.38 -27.56 -7.63
C VAL A 624 29.45 -26.82 -6.83
N THR A 625 29.46 -26.94 -5.50
CA THR A 625 30.36 -26.15 -4.62
C THR A 625 31.86 -26.29 -4.95
N PRO A 626 32.42 -27.47 -5.30
CA PRO A 626 33.82 -27.63 -5.67
C PRO A 626 34.26 -26.73 -6.85
N ALA A 627 33.36 -26.46 -7.80
CA ALA A 627 33.66 -25.62 -8.95
C ALA A 627 33.84 -24.13 -8.58
N PHE A 628 33.25 -23.69 -7.46
CA PHE A 628 33.26 -22.30 -6.99
C PHE A 628 34.12 -22.10 -5.73
N THR A 629 35.15 -22.93 -5.53
CA THR A 629 36.12 -22.70 -4.46
C THR A 629 36.93 -21.42 -4.73
N ILE A 630 37.43 -20.78 -3.67
CA ILE A 630 38.26 -19.57 -3.78
C ILE A 630 39.47 -19.82 -4.71
N LYS A 631 40.07 -21.01 -4.67
CA LYS A 631 41.17 -21.41 -5.55
C LYS A 631 40.77 -21.31 -7.03
N ASN A 632 39.66 -21.94 -7.40
CA ASN A 632 39.16 -21.93 -8.78
C ASN A 632 38.74 -20.53 -9.22
N ILE A 633 38.11 -19.74 -8.34
CA ILE A 633 37.72 -18.37 -8.66
C ILE A 633 38.95 -17.50 -8.90
N ARG A 634 39.98 -17.58 -8.05
CA ARG A 634 41.23 -16.82 -8.24
C ARG A 634 41.94 -17.17 -9.54
N ALA A 635 41.84 -18.42 -10.02
CA ALA A 635 42.36 -18.82 -11.32
C ALA A 635 41.65 -18.17 -12.52
N THR A 636 40.44 -17.63 -12.33
CA THR A 636 39.67 -16.95 -13.41
C THR A 636 40.00 -15.46 -13.59
N TYR A 637 40.78 -14.85 -12.69
CA TYR A 637 41.14 -13.42 -12.79
C TYR A 637 41.81 -13.02 -14.11
N PRO A 638 42.78 -13.79 -14.65
CA PRO A 638 43.38 -13.48 -15.95
C PRO A 638 42.36 -13.42 -17.09
N LEU A 639 41.39 -14.36 -17.10
CA LEU A 639 40.29 -14.38 -18.07
C LEU A 639 39.39 -13.16 -17.90
N MET A 640 38.96 -12.86 -16.67
CA MET A 640 38.09 -11.71 -16.37
C MET A 640 38.74 -10.39 -16.79
N TRP A 641 40.05 -10.25 -16.56
CA TRP A 641 40.80 -9.07 -16.95
C TRP A 641 40.96 -8.96 -18.47
N ALA A 642 41.32 -10.05 -19.14
CA ALA A 642 41.43 -10.07 -20.61
C ALA A 642 40.10 -9.66 -21.27
N LYS A 643 38.97 -10.15 -20.77
CA LYS A 643 37.64 -9.73 -21.25
C LYS A 643 37.31 -8.29 -20.90
N THR A 644 37.75 -7.81 -19.74
CA THR A 644 37.64 -6.39 -19.37
C THR A 644 38.42 -5.52 -20.36
N GLN A 645 39.64 -5.89 -20.76
CA GLN A 645 40.43 -5.16 -21.76
C GLN A 645 39.70 -5.07 -23.10
N VAL A 646 39.14 -6.18 -23.59
CA VAL A 646 38.33 -6.18 -24.81
C VAL A 646 37.12 -5.25 -24.67
N PHE A 647 36.44 -5.28 -23.53
CA PHE A 647 35.31 -4.38 -23.25
C PHE A 647 35.72 -2.90 -23.27
N LEU A 648 36.87 -2.55 -22.70
CA LEU A 648 37.39 -1.18 -22.75
C LEU A 648 37.71 -0.72 -24.19
N ASP A 649 38.33 -1.58 -24.98
CA ASP A 649 38.64 -1.30 -26.39
C ASP A 649 37.36 -1.08 -27.21
N GLN A 650 36.32 -1.89 -26.98
CA GLN A 650 35.04 -1.74 -27.68
C GLN A 650 34.29 -0.49 -27.24
N LEU A 651 34.31 -0.14 -25.95
CA LEU A 651 33.77 1.14 -25.47
C LEU A 651 34.48 2.34 -26.09
N GLU A 652 35.81 2.28 -26.23
CA GLU A 652 36.56 3.33 -26.90
C GLU A 652 36.18 3.46 -28.39
N ARG A 653 35.94 2.34 -29.08
CA ARG A 653 35.44 2.34 -30.46
C ARG A 653 34.04 2.95 -30.52
N GLU A 654 33.16 2.55 -29.60
CA GLU A 654 31.77 3.01 -29.53
C GLU A 654 31.68 4.54 -29.37
N ILE A 655 32.45 5.13 -28.44
CA ILE A 655 32.44 6.59 -28.25
C ILE A 655 33.05 7.37 -29.43
N LYS A 656 33.93 6.73 -30.23
CA LYS A 656 34.46 7.31 -31.48
C LYS A 656 33.45 7.24 -32.62
N LEU A 657 32.66 6.17 -32.69
CA LEU A 657 31.58 6.00 -33.67
C LEU A 657 30.36 6.88 -33.34
N HIS A 658 30.08 7.10 -32.06
CA HIS A 658 28.95 7.87 -31.56
C HIS A 658 29.39 9.05 -30.67
N PRO A 659 30.05 10.09 -31.25
CA PRO A 659 30.59 11.21 -30.49
C PRO A 659 29.49 12.12 -29.92
N ALA A 660 29.79 12.81 -28.82
CA ALA A 660 28.87 13.78 -28.21
C ALA A 660 28.60 15.00 -29.14
N PRO A 661 27.38 15.58 -29.13
CA PRO A 661 27.00 16.73 -29.97
C PRO A 661 28.00 17.90 -29.84
N GLY A 662 28.47 18.42 -30.98
CA GLY A 662 29.40 19.56 -31.03
C GLY A 662 30.89 19.21 -30.84
N ARG A 663 31.27 17.94 -30.67
CA ARG A 663 32.67 17.48 -30.59
C ARG A 663 33.07 16.66 -31.82
N LYS A 664 34.28 16.87 -32.34
CA LYS A 664 34.88 16.01 -33.39
C LYS A 664 35.31 14.66 -32.79
N SER A 665 35.29 13.56 -33.57
CA SER A 665 35.62 12.21 -33.08
C SER A 665 37.04 12.06 -32.50
N SER A 666 37.92 13.04 -32.73
CA SER A 666 39.27 13.11 -32.17
C SER A 666 39.34 13.27 -30.64
N HIS A 667 38.25 13.64 -29.96
CA HIS A 667 38.27 13.92 -28.51
C HIS A 667 37.90 12.71 -27.63
N ALA A 668 37.58 11.54 -28.22
CA ALA A 668 37.18 10.32 -27.50
C ALA A 668 36.13 10.56 -26.39
N VAL A 669 35.06 11.30 -26.74
CA VAL A 669 33.90 11.54 -25.88
C VAL A 669 32.61 11.16 -26.61
N GLY A 670 31.81 10.30 -26.00
CA GLY A 670 30.57 9.79 -26.61
C GLY A 670 29.54 9.33 -25.59
N PHE A 671 28.35 8.99 -26.06
CA PHE A 671 27.26 8.46 -25.23
C PHE A 671 27.13 6.96 -25.41
N VAL A 672 27.01 6.23 -24.30
CA VAL A 672 26.91 4.77 -24.29
C VAL A 672 25.79 4.32 -23.36
N GLU A 673 24.99 3.34 -23.78
CA GLU A 673 24.07 2.62 -22.90
C GLU A 673 24.88 1.55 -22.14
N ILE A 674 25.30 1.86 -20.92
CA ILE A 674 26.30 1.04 -20.19
C ILE A 674 25.74 -0.32 -19.76
N GLY A 675 24.42 -0.45 -19.58
CA GLY A 675 23.80 -1.70 -19.15
C GLY A 675 23.93 -2.83 -20.16
N GLY A 676 23.71 -2.51 -21.45
CA GLY A 676 23.87 -3.45 -22.55
C GLY A 676 25.32 -3.92 -22.69
N TRP A 677 26.29 -3.04 -22.53
CA TRP A 677 27.70 -3.43 -22.57
C TRP A 677 28.16 -4.19 -21.33
N ALA A 678 27.68 -3.83 -20.14
CA ALA A 678 27.92 -4.61 -18.91
C ALA A 678 27.37 -6.04 -19.04
N SER A 679 26.20 -6.19 -19.66
CA SER A 679 25.62 -7.49 -20.00
C SER A 679 26.56 -8.26 -20.96
N ARG A 680 27.04 -7.66 -22.06
CA ARG A 680 27.98 -8.34 -22.97
C ARG A 680 29.28 -8.78 -22.29
N LEU A 681 29.87 -7.91 -21.47
CA LEU A 681 31.11 -8.23 -20.72
C LEU A 681 30.92 -9.46 -19.84
N THR A 682 29.89 -9.46 -19.01
CA THR A 682 29.63 -10.55 -18.07
C THR A 682 29.26 -11.84 -18.80
N LEU A 683 28.66 -11.77 -19.99
CA LEU A 683 28.38 -12.93 -20.83
C LEU A 683 29.65 -13.58 -21.36
N ASP A 684 30.58 -12.75 -21.85
CA ASP A 684 31.86 -13.20 -22.41
C ASP A 684 32.86 -13.65 -21.34
N ILE A 685 32.62 -13.31 -20.07
CA ILE A 685 33.37 -13.84 -18.92
C ILE A 685 32.80 -15.20 -18.48
N ILE A 686 31.48 -15.28 -18.24
CA ILE A 686 30.85 -16.50 -17.73
C ILE A 686 30.81 -17.61 -18.79
N GLY A 687 30.75 -17.29 -20.07
CA GLY A 687 30.76 -18.28 -21.16
C GLY A 687 31.98 -19.20 -21.12
N PRO A 688 33.21 -18.69 -21.26
CA PRO A 688 34.40 -19.52 -21.17
C PRO A 688 34.56 -20.16 -19.78
N ALA A 689 34.30 -19.41 -18.70
CA ALA A 689 34.50 -19.89 -17.34
C ALA A 689 33.56 -21.03 -16.94
N ALA A 690 32.27 -20.95 -17.33
CA ALA A 690 31.22 -21.86 -16.88
C ALA A 690 30.61 -22.76 -17.94
N ILE A 691 30.80 -22.45 -19.22
CA ILE A 691 30.24 -23.20 -20.36
C ILE A 691 31.35 -23.76 -21.25
N GLY A 692 32.59 -23.29 -21.10
CA GLY A 692 33.72 -23.70 -21.92
C GLY A 692 33.71 -23.11 -23.33
N ARG A 693 32.89 -22.07 -23.57
CA ARG A 693 32.77 -21.40 -24.87
C ARG A 693 32.72 -19.89 -24.72
N ASP A 694 33.54 -19.22 -25.52
CA ASP A 694 33.48 -17.77 -25.72
C ASP A 694 32.36 -17.40 -26.69
N PHE A 695 31.45 -16.52 -26.24
CA PHE A 695 30.34 -16.05 -27.07
C PHE A 695 30.71 -14.86 -27.95
N GLN A 696 31.84 -14.19 -27.66
CA GLN A 696 32.33 -13.03 -28.40
C GLN A 696 31.26 -11.92 -28.55
N SER A 697 30.36 -11.79 -27.57
CA SER A 697 29.23 -10.85 -27.60
C SER A 697 29.66 -9.39 -27.47
N LEU A 698 30.87 -9.11 -26.97
CA LEU A 698 31.49 -7.79 -27.00
C LEU A 698 31.83 -7.33 -28.43
N GLU A 699 32.08 -8.25 -29.34
CA GLU A 699 32.49 -7.97 -30.72
C GLU A 699 31.37 -8.22 -31.74
N ASN A 700 30.41 -9.10 -31.39
CA ASN A 700 29.27 -9.45 -32.22
C ASN A 700 27.94 -9.28 -31.46
N GLU A 701 27.26 -8.17 -31.70
CA GLU A 701 25.95 -7.86 -31.10
C GLU A 701 24.83 -8.85 -31.51
N ASN A 702 25.01 -9.58 -32.61
CA ASN A 702 23.97 -10.45 -33.17
C ASN A 702 24.13 -11.93 -32.85
N ASP A 703 24.90 -12.29 -31.82
CA ASP A 703 25.04 -13.69 -31.43
C ASP A 703 23.66 -14.31 -31.04
N PRO A 704 23.25 -15.42 -31.70
CA PRO A 704 21.95 -16.05 -31.44
C PRO A 704 21.75 -16.55 -30.01
N ILE A 705 22.82 -16.92 -29.29
CA ILE A 705 22.71 -17.39 -27.90
C ILE A 705 22.35 -16.19 -27.03
N SER A 706 23.11 -15.10 -27.13
CA SER A 706 22.84 -13.84 -26.42
C SER A 706 21.42 -13.32 -26.66
N GLN A 707 20.96 -13.28 -27.92
CA GLN A 707 19.61 -12.79 -28.26
C GLN A 707 18.48 -13.68 -27.71
N ASN A 708 18.62 -15.01 -27.81
CA ASN A 708 17.61 -15.92 -27.28
C ASN A 708 17.59 -15.91 -25.76
N TYR A 709 18.76 -15.76 -25.14
CA TYR A 709 18.92 -15.68 -23.70
C TYR A 709 18.33 -14.39 -23.11
N SER A 710 18.68 -13.25 -23.71
CA SER A 710 18.15 -11.94 -23.32
C SER A 710 16.63 -11.89 -23.41
N ALA A 711 16.02 -12.60 -24.37
CA ALA A 711 14.56 -12.68 -24.48
C ALA A 711 13.86 -13.50 -23.38
N ILE A 712 14.58 -14.36 -22.65
CA ILE A 712 14.05 -15.12 -21.51
C ILE A 712 14.10 -14.27 -20.24
N LEU A 713 15.18 -13.49 -20.07
CA LEU A 713 15.45 -12.75 -18.83
C LEU A 713 14.97 -11.30 -18.85
N LYS A 714 14.95 -10.63 -20.02
CA LYS A 714 14.51 -9.24 -20.09
C LYS A 714 13.02 -9.12 -19.77
N PRO A 715 12.64 -8.16 -18.90
CA PRO A 715 11.25 -7.94 -18.55
C PRO A 715 10.45 -7.47 -19.77
N SER A 716 9.35 -8.17 -20.09
CA SER A 716 8.33 -7.70 -21.02
C SER A 716 6.98 -7.59 -20.30
N PRO A 717 6.06 -6.70 -20.72
CA PRO A 717 4.74 -6.58 -20.10
C PRO A 717 4.00 -7.91 -20.00
N ASP A 718 4.08 -8.74 -21.06
CA ASP A 718 3.49 -10.07 -21.10
C ASP A 718 4.13 -11.02 -20.07
N LEU A 719 5.46 -11.01 -19.94
CA LEU A 719 6.15 -11.84 -18.94
C LEU A 719 5.85 -11.39 -17.51
N VAL A 720 5.74 -10.08 -17.26
CA VAL A 720 5.34 -9.53 -15.96
C VAL A 720 3.93 -9.98 -15.60
N LEU A 721 3.00 -9.87 -16.56
CA LEU A 721 1.61 -10.28 -16.37
C LEU A 721 1.49 -11.78 -16.11
N LEU A 722 2.19 -12.60 -16.91
CA LEU A 722 2.20 -14.05 -16.70
C LEU A 722 2.85 -14.43 -15.37
N PHE A 723 3.91 -13.74 -14.95
CA PHE A 723 4.52 -13.97 -13.64
C PHE A 723 3.55 -13.63 -12.51
N ALA A 724 2.86 -12.49 -12.58
CA ALA A 724 1.84 -12.14 -11.60
C ALA A 724 0.70 -13.17 -11.56
N ALA A 725 0.21 -13.59 -12.73
CA ALA A 725 -0.79 -14.65 -12.84
C ALA A 725 -0.29 -15.98 -12.27
N SER A 726 0.99 -16.29 -12.42
CA SER A 726 1.64 -17.51 -11.90
C SER A 726 1.66 -17.60 -10.38
N LEU A 727 1.60 -16.46 -9.69
CA LEU A 727 1.52 -16.42 -8.23
C LEU A 727 0.11 -16.74 -7.70
N MET A 728 -0.92 -16.68 -8.57
CA MET A 728 -2.33 -16.75 -8.15
C MET A 728 -3.10 -17.89 -8.83
N LEU A 729 -2.69 -18.30 -10.02
CA LEU A 729 -3.38 -19.30 -10.84
C LEU A 729 -2.51 -20.53 -11.03
N PRO A 730 -3.11 -21.75 -11.07
CA PRO A 730 -2.42 -22.96 -11.49
C PRO A 730 -1.70 -22.77 -12.82
N GLN A 731 -0.47 -23.31 -12.94
CA GLN A 731 0.35 -23.10 -14.14
C GLN A 731 -0.32 -23.56 -15.43
N TRP A 732 -1.16 -24.58 -15.40
CA TRP A 732 -1.87 -25.05 -16.58
C TRP A 732 -2.82 -23.99 -17.15
N ILE A 733 -3.40 -23.13 -16.30
CA ILE A 733 -4.20 -21.97 -16.72
C ILE A 733 -3.28 -20.91 -17.31
N VAL A 734 -2.20 -20.58 -16.58
CA VAL A 734 -1.24 -19.55 -17.02
C VAL A 734 -0.62 -19.88 -18.37
N ARG A 735 -0.34 -21.17 -18.65
CA ARG A 735 0.17 -21.65 -19.94
C ARG A 735 -0.82 -21.53 -21.09
N ARG A 736 -2.13 -21.48 -20.80
CA ARG A 736 -3.19 -21.36 -21.81
C ARG A 736 -3.56 -19.92 -22.15
N ILE A 737 -3.02 -18.93 -21.43
CA ILE A 737 -3.25 -17.51 -21.72
C ILE A 737 -2.64 -17.19 -23.11
N PRO A 738 -3.44 -16.68 -24.08
CA PRO A 738 -3.00 -16.45 -25.44
C PRO A 738 -2.21 -15.13 -25.56
N CYS A 739 -0.96 -15.13 -25.07
CA CYS A 739 -0.04 -13.99 -25.19
C CYS A 739 1.27 -14.38 -25.88
N LYS A 740 2.01 -13.38 -26.38
CA LYS A 740 3.23 -13.61 -27.16
C LYS A 740 4.28 -14.40 -26.39
N ALA A 741 4.41 -14.15 -25.09
CA ALA A 741 5.35 -14.85 -24.23
C ALA A 741 5.09 -16.37 -24.19
N ASN A 742 3.83 -16.83 -24.02
CA ASN A 742 3.51 -18.26 -24.01
C ASN A 742 3.71 -18.93 -25.39
N ILE A 743 3.64 -18.17 -26.49
CA ILE A 743 3.82 -18.68 -27.85
C ILE A 743 5.31 -18.79 -28.20
N VAL A 744 6.10 -17.75 -27.90
CA VAL A 744 7.49 -17.62 -28.38
C VAL A 744 8.50 -18.27 -27.43
N LEU A 745 8.30 -18.16 -26.11
CA LEU A 745 9.27 -18.61 -25.10
C LEU A 745 9.64 -20.10 -25.21
N PRO A 746 8.69 -21.05 -25.44
CA PRO A 746 9.03 -22.46 -25.57
C PRO A 746 10.02 -22.76 -26.70
N GLY A 747 9.92 -22.05 -27.83
CA GLY A 747 10.83 -22.20 -28.97
C GLY A 747 12.24 -21.74 -28.64
N LYS A 748 12.37 -20.58 -27.97
CA LYS A 748 13.67 -20.03 -27.56
C LYS A 748 14.37 -20.89 -26.51
N VAL A 749 13.62 -21.41 -25.54
CA VAL A 749 14.15 -22.33 -24.53
C VAL A 749 14.61 -23.63 -25.18
N ARG A 750 13.84 -24.19 -26.12
CA ARG A 750 14.24 -25.40 -26.85
C ARG A 750 15.55 -25.19 -27.61
N TYR A 751 15.71 -24.05 -28.28
CA TYR A 751 16.96 -23.69 -28.96
C TYR A 751 18.15 -23.66 -28.00
N LEU A 752 18.05 -22.94 -26.88
CA LEU A 752 19.15 -22.86 -25.90
C LEU A 752 19.49 -24.22 -25.27
N ARG A 753 18.48 -25.03 -24.96
CA ARG A 753 18.71 -26.39 -24.45
C ARG A 753 19.46 -27.25 -25.47
N GLN A 754 19.12 -27.14 -26.75
CA GLN A 754 19.84 -27.86 -27.81
C GLN A 754 21.30 -27.42 -27.89
N VAL A 755 21.53 -26.10 -27.92
CA VAL A 755 22.88 -25.53 -27.98
C VAL A 755 23.73 -25.97 -26.78
N PHE A 756 23.19 -25.91 -25.55
CA PHE A 756 23.93 -26.36 -24.37
C PHE A 756 24.14 -27.86 -24.33
N HIS A 757 23.20 -28.65 -24.87
CA HIS A 757 23.41 -30.08 -25.01
C HIS A 757 24.56 -30.38 -25.99
N ASP A 758 24.61 -29.70 -27.13
CA ASP A 758 25.67 -29.88 -28.13
C ASP A 758 27.04 -29.48 -27.54
N LEU A 759 27.11 -28.36 -26.83
CA LEU A 759 28.32 -27.90 -26.13
C LEU A 759 28.76 -28.87 -25.03
N LEU A 760 27.81 -29.46 -24.31
CA LEU A 760 28.12 -30.48 -23.31
C LEU A 760 28.79 -31.71 -23.95
N GLN A 761 28.29 -32.15 -25.12
CA GLN A 761 28.89 -33.27 -25.84
C GLN A 761 30.29 -32.94 -26.40
N GLU A 762 30.49 -31.73 -26.91
CA GLU A 762 31.80 -31.25 -27.35
C GLU A 762 32.80 -31.23 -26.20
N LYS A 763 32.42 -30.68 -25.04
CA LYS A 763 33.26 -30.64 -23.84
C LYS A 763 33.58 -32.04 -23.33
N ARG A 764 32.63 -32.98 -23.39
CA ARG A 764 32.88 -34.39 -23.02
C ARG A 764 33.93 -35.03 -23.93
N LYS A 765 33.86 -34.78 -25.24
CA LYS A 765 34.87 -35.25 -26.19
C LYS A 765 36.25 -34.65 -25.90
N GLN A 766 36.33 -33.36 -25.56
CA GLN A 766 37.59 -32.72 -25.16
C GLN A 766 38.19 -33.38 -23.90
N LEU A 767 37.39 -33.59 -22.86
CA LEU A 767 37.84 -34.24 -21.63
C LEU A 767 38.27 -35.71 -21.84
N GLU A 768 37.67 -36.42 -22.79
CA GLU A 768 38.09 -37.77 -23.19
C GLU A 768 39.42 -37.76 -23.96
N ILE A 769 39.66 -36.76 -24.82
CA ILE A 769 40.93 -36.57 -25.55
C ILE A 769 42.06 -36.18 -24.57
N GLU A 770 41.75 -35.43 -23.53
CA GLU A 770 42.69 -34.98 -22.49
C GLU A 770 42.99 -36.06 -21.42
N LYS A 771 42.44 -37.29 -21.55
CA LYS A 771 42.76 -38.41 -20.65
C LYS A 771 44.25 -38.76 -20.70
N GLY A 772 45.00 -38.31 -19.70
CA GLY A 772 46.44 -38.58 -19.53
C GLY A 772 47.30 -37.37 -19.18
N GLN A 773 46.75 -36.14 -19.19
CA GLN A 773 47.45 -34.93 -18.72
C GLN A 773 47.18 -34.65 -17.23
N PRO A 774 48.14 -34.12 -16.46
CA PRO A 774 47.99 -33.92 -15.02
C PRO A 774 47.06 -32.73 -14.70
N ASP A 775 45.95 -33.06 -14.02
CA ASP A 775 44.99 -32.21 -13.31
C ASP A 775 44.26 -31.09 -14.08
N PRO A 776 43.03 -30.71 -13.65
CA PRO A 776 42.12 -29.87 -14.43
C PRO A 776 42.73 -28.49 -14.70
N VAL A 777 42.40 -27.91 -15.85
CA VAL A 777 42.57 -26.47 -16.09
C VAL A 777 41.88 -25.73 -14.94
N GLU A 778 42.66 -25.18 -14.01
CA GLU A 778 42.15 -24.39 -12.89
C GLU A 778 41.26 -23.27 -13.48
N GLY A 779 40.00 -23.19 -13.04
CA GLY A 779 39.02 -22.24 -13.58
C GLY A 779 37.99 -22.81 -14.58
N ASP A 780 38.03 -24.13 -14.90
CA ASP A 780 36.98 -24.80 -15.70
C ASP A 780 35.82 -25.32 -14.81
N ILE A 781 34.78 -24.50 -14.64
CA ILE A 781 33.62 -24.82 -13.79
C ILE A 781 32.83 -26.03 -14.35
N LEU A 782 32.59 -26.07 -15.66
CA LEU A 782 31.83 -27.17 -16.29
C LEU A 782 32.61 -28.49 -16.22
N GLY A 783 33.89 -28.46 -16.55
CA GLY A 783 34.77 -29.63 -16.47
C GLY A 783 34.84 -30.20 -15.05
N THR A 784 34.90 -29.33 -14.04
CA THR A 784 34.87 -29.73 -12.63
C THR A 784 33.56 -30.43 -12.27
N MET A 785 32.41 -29.90 -12.74
CA MET A 785 31.10 -30.51 -12.51
C MET A 785 30.93 -31.86 -13.24
N MET A 786 31.48 -31.99 -14.45
CA MET A 786 31.42 -33.24 -15.24
C MET A 786 32.26 -34.36 -14.62
N LYS A 787 33.45 -34.05 -14.07
CA LYS A 787 34.33 -35.03 -13.41
C LYS A 787 33.71 -35.60 -12.13
N GLY A 788 32.84 -34.84 -11.44
CA GLY A 788 32.16 -35.29 -10.23
C GLY A 788 31.20 -36.47 -10.45
N GLY A 789 30.68 -36.66 -11.67
CA GLY A 789 29.78 -37.77 -12.02
C GLY A 789 28.39 -37.72 -11.39
N GLU A 790 28.02 -36.64 -10.70
CA GLU A 790 26.79 -36.53 -9.90
C GLU A 790 25.55 -36.07 -10.70
N PHE A 791 25.70 -35.72 -11.99
CA PHE A 791 24.64 -35.15 -12.81
C PHE A 791 24.41 -35.93 -14.12
N SER A 792 23.15 -36.11 -14.50
CA SER A 792 22.79 -36.51 -15.87
C SER A 792 22.99 -35.37 -16.88
N ASP A 793 23.04 -35.68 -18.17
CA ASP A 793 23.20 -34.67 -19.23
C ASP A 793 22.11 -33.59 -19.19
N SER A 794 20.86 -33.96 -18.88
CA SER A 794 19.76 -33.00 -18.76
C SER A 794 19.92 -32.10 -17.53
N GLU A 795 20.43 -32.64 -16.41
CA GLU A 795 20.68 -31.85 -15.21
C GLU A 795 21.87 -30.91 -15.39
N LEU A 796 22.91 -31.33 -16.12
CA LEU A 796 24.02 -30.46 -16.49
C LEU A 796 23.54 -29.29 -17.36
N VAL A 797 22.67 -29.53 -18.33
CA VAL A 797 22.06 -28.45 -19.13
C VAL A 797 21.23 -27.49 -18.26
N ASP A 798 20.48 -28.01 -17.28
CA ASP A 798 19.75 -27.17 -16.31
C ASP A 798 20.70 -26.32 -15.44
N GLN A 799 21.85 -26.88 -15.04
CA GLN A 799 22.87 -26.11 -14.33
C GLN A 799 23.51 -25.05 -15.23
N MET A 800 23.83 -25.37 -16.49
CA MET A 800 24.39 -24.41 -17.44
C MET A 800 23.45 -23.21 -17.66
N LEU A 801 22.15 -23.46 -17.88
CA LEU A 801 21.12 -22.42 -17.94
C LEU A 801 21.06 -21.60 -16.66
N THR A 802 21.09 -22.26 -15.50
CA THR A 802 21.00 -21.59 -14.21
C THR A 802 22.23 -20.72 -13.92
N ILE A 803 23.44 -21.24 -14.13
CA ILE A 803 24.70 -20.54 -13.88
C ILE A 803 24.83 -19.35 -14.82
N LEU A 804 24.50 -19.52 -16.10
CA LEU A 804 24.51 -18.42 -17.06
C LEU A 804 23.56 -17.29 -16.63
N ALA A 805 22.33 -17.60 -16.18
CA ALA A 805 21.37 -16.58 -15.76
C ALA A 805 21.83 -15.84 -14.51
N ALA A 806 22.42 -16.59 -13.57
CA ALA A 806 22.82 -16.11 -12.27
C ALA A 806 24.16 -15.36 -12.26
N GLY A 807 25.05 -15.64 -13.21
CA GLY A 807 26.37 -14.99 -13.30
C GLY A 807 26.37 -13.76 -14.20
N HIS A 808 25.50 -13.73 -15.19
CA HIS A 808 25.48 -12.71 -16.25
C HIS A 808 24.76 -11.42 -15.84
N GLU A 809 23.42 -11.44 -15.86
CA GLU A 809 22.59 -10.24 -15.68
C GLU A 809 22.73 -9.59 -14.28
N THR A 810 23.05 -10.37 -13.25
CA THR A 810 23.15 -9.83 -11.88
C THR A 810 24.39 -8.98 -11.68
N THR A 811 25.55 -9.40 -12.23
CA THR A 811 26.80 -8.64 -12.16
C THR A 811 26.72 -7.43 -13.09
N ALA A 812 26.12 -7.59 -14.28
CA ALA A 812 25.86 -6.48 -15.19
C ALA A 812 25.01 -5.37 -14.54
N GLY A 813 23.98 -5.77 -13.79
CA GLY A 813 23.16 -4.84 -13.00
C GLY A 813 23.98 -4.09 -11.94
N ALA A 814 24.84 -4.79 -11.19
CA ALA A 814 25.71 -4.17 -10.19
C ALA A 814 26.68 -3.15 -10.83
N LEU A 815 27.29 -3.49 -11.96
CA LEU A 815 28.15 -2.57 -12.73
C LEU A 815 27.37 -1.34 -13.21
N THR A 816 26.16 -1.54 -13.71
CA THR A 816 25.29 -0.43 -14.16
C THR A 816 24.97 0.55 -13.03
N TRP A 817 24.63 0.04 -11.83
CA TRP A 817 24.35 0.87 -10.66
C TRP A 817 25.62 1.52 -10.08
N CYS A 818 26.77 0.86 -10.16
CA CYS A 818 28.08 1.45 -9.84
C CYS A 818 28.34 2.68 -10.70
N CYS A 819 28.16 2.54 -12.02
CA CYS A 819 28.31 3.65 -12.96
C CYS A 819 27.40 4.82 -12.64
N TYR A 820 26.12 4.56 -12.37
CA TYR A 820 25.21 5.62 -11.93
C TYR A 820 25.69 6.33 -10.66
N HIS A 821 26.07 5.58 -9.63
CA HIS A 821 26.44 6.18 -8.35
C HIS A 821 27.74 6.99 -8.44
N LEU A 822 28.72 6.52 -9.19
CA LEU A 822 29.98 7.23 -9.39
C LEU A 822 29.85 8.44 -10.31
N CYS A 823 28.81 8.51 -11.16
CA CYS A 823 28.46 9.72 -11.88
C CYS A 823 27.89 10.81 -10.97
N ILE A 824 27.09 10.44 -9.96
CA ILE A 824 26.53 11.40 -8.99
C ILE A 824 27.50 11.74 -7.86
N GLU A 825 28.56 10.95 -7.66
CA GLU A 825 29.65 11.21 -6.71
C GLU A 825 31.03 11.31 -7.41
N PRO A 826 31.32 12.39 -8.15
CA PRO A 826 32.56 12.52 -8.92
C PRO A 826 33.83 12.44 -8.07
N HIS A 827 33.78 12.87 -6.81
CA HIS A 827 34.91 12.83 -5.88
C HIS A 827 35.32 11.40 -5.53
N ILE A 828 34.35 10.48 -5.38
CA ILE A 828 34.61 9.05 -5.16
C ILE A 828 35.21 8.44 -6.41
N GLN A 829 34.69 8.81 -7.59
CA GLN A 829 35.20 8.34 -8.88
C GLN A 829 36.69 8.68 -9.07
N GLU A 830 37.09 9.90 -8.70
CA GLU A 830 38.48 10.35 -8.79
C GLU A 830 39.39 9.64 -7.78
N LYS A 831 38.98 9.52 -6.51
CA LYS A 831 39.75 8.79 -5.49
C LYS A 831 39.95 7.32 -5.85
N LEU A 832 38.91 6.67 -6.39
CA LEU A 832 38.99 5.30 -6.89
C LEU A 832 40.00 5.17 -8.05
N ARG A 833 39.96 6.10 -9.00
CA ARG A 833 40.88 6.12 -10.13
C ARG A 833 42.33 6.25 -9.71
N GLN A 834 42.61 7.08 -8.71
CA GLN A 834 43.97 7.27 -8.19
C GLN A 834 44.54 5.96 -7.62
N GLU A 835 43.78 5.25 -6.79
CA GLU A 835 44.19 3.95 -6.24
C GLU A 835 44.41 2.91 -7.37
N ILE A 836 43.50 2.84 -8.34
CA ILE A 836 43.61 1.93 -9.48
C ILE A 836 44.89 2.21 -10.27
N ARG A 837 45.16 3.46 -10.65
CA ARG A 837 46.33 3.82 -11.48
C ARG A 837 47.65 3.70 -10.73
N GLN A 838 47.64 3.81 -9.40
CA GLN A 838 48.82 3.54 -8.56
C GLN A 838 49.18 2.05 -8.53
N THR A 839 48.16 1.18 -8.50
CA THR A 839 48.35 -0.27 -8.40
C THR A 839 48.54 -0.93 -9.77
N ILE A 840 47.77 -0.50 -10.77
CA ILE A 840 47.76 -1.04 -12.14
C ILE A 840 48.35 0.02 -13.07
N PRO A 841 49.62 -0.11 -13.53
CA PRO A 841 50.32 0.95 -14.27
C PRO A 841 49.74 1.25 -15.65
N SER A 842 49.15 0.25 -16.30
CA SER A 842 48.58 0.32 -17.65
C SER A 842 47.38 -0.62 -17.77
N PRO A 843 46.34 -0.29 -18.57
CA PRO A 843 45.24 -1.20 -18.85
C PRO A 843 45.71 -2.51 -19.51
N THR A 844 46.86 -2.53 -20.19
CA THR A 844 47.44 -3.75 -20.81
C THR A 844 48.24 -4.62 -19.84
N THR A 845 48.44 -4.19 -18.59
CA THR A 845 49.21 -4.93 -17.59
C THR A 845 48.50 -6.24 -17.24
N SER A 846 49.23 -7.35 -17.17
CA SER A 846 48.70 -8.58 -16.58
C SER A 846 48.47 -8.38 -15.09
N ILE A 847 47.27 -8.70 -14.61
CA ILE A 847 46.95 -8.60 -13.17
C ILE A 847 46.86 -9.97 -12.52
N SER A 848 47.13 -9.99 -11.22
CA SER A 848 46.83 -11.09 -10.32
C SER A 848 45.58 -10.79 -9.48
N TRP A 849 45.04 -11.80 -8.80
CA TRP A 849 43.96 -11.58 -7.84
C TRP A 849 44.40 -10.71 -6.65
N GLN A 850 45.69 -10.70 -6.30
CA GLN A 850 46.24 -9.91 -5.19
C GLN A 850 46.16 -8.42 -5.48
N ASP A 851 46.39 -8.01 -6.74
CA ASP A 851 46.35 -6.60 -7.14
C ASP A 851 44.95 -5.99 -6.93
N LEU A 852 43.89 -6.75 -7.25
CA LEU A 852 42.51 -6.28 -7.09
C LEU A 852 41.93 -6.51 -5.69
N GLU A 853 42.21 -7.66 -5.05
CA GLU A 853 41.74 -7.91 -3.68
C GLU A 853 42.48 -7.04 -2.66
N GLY A 854 43.70 -6.60 -2.96
CA GLY A 854 44.52 -5.76 -2.11
C GLY A 854 44.12 -4.28 -2.07
N MET A 855 43.40 -3.76 -3.07
CA MET A 855 42.97 -2.36 -3.14
C MET A 855 41.79 -2.06 -2.19
N PRO A 856 41.99 -1.39 -1.04
CA PRO A 856 40.93 -1.18 -0.05
C PRO A 856 39.76 -0.34 -0.58
N TYR A 857 40.02 0.73 -1.34
CA TYR A 857 38.97 1.65 -1.79
C TYR A 857 38.12 1.05 -2.92
N LEU A 858 38.73 0.36 -3.89
CA LEU A 858 38.01 -0.46 -4.88
C LEU A 858 37.06 -1.46 -4.22
N ASN A 859 37.56 -2.17 -3.19
CA ASN A 859 36.74 -3.13 -2.46
C ASN A 859 35.59 -2.44 -1.71
N GLY A 860 35.83 -1.28 -1.11
CA GLY A 860 34.80 -0.48 -0.45
C GLY A 860 33.71 -0.01 -1.41
N VAL A 861 34.08 0.52 -2.57
CA VAL A 861 33.13 0.93 -3.61
C VAL A 861 32.27 -0.24 -4.07
N CYS A 862 32.90 -1.38 -4.41
CA CYS A 862 32.16 -2.56 -4.84
C CYS A 862 31.19 -3.08 -3.77
N GLN A 863 31.60 -3.08 -2.49
CA GLN A 863 30.76 -3.56 -1.40
C GLN A 863 29.58 -2.62 -1.11
N GLU A 864 29.77 -1.30 -1.18
CA GLU A 864 28.68 -0.32 -1.04
C GLU A 864 27.67 -0.42 -2.18
N VAL A 865 28.12 -0.61 -3.43
CA VAL A 865 27.21 -0.84 -4.54
C VAL A 865 26.38 -2.11 -4.30
N LEU A 866 27.02 -3.21 -3.91
CA LEU A 866 26.30 -4.47 -3.63
C LEU A 866 25.35 -4.34 -2.43
N ARG A 867 25.65 -3.46 -1.46
CA ARG A 867 24.81 -3.16 -0.31
C ARG A 867 23.58 -2.35 -0.70
N LEU A 868 23.78 -1.20 -1.32
CA LEU A 868 22.71 -0.26 -1.65
C LEU A 868 21.94 -0.69 -2.91
N TYR A 869 22.55 -1.37 -3.86
CA TYR A 869 21.89 -1.75 -5.11
C TYR A 869 21.86 -3.27 -5.26
N PRO A 870 21.17 -4.00 -4.36
CA PRO A 870 21.06 -5.44 -4.47
C PRO A 870 20.26 -5.78 -5.74
N THR A 871 20.88 -6.49 -6.67
CA THR A 871 20.25 -6.78 -7.97
C THR A 871 18.92 -7.51 -7.82
N VAL A 872 18.73 -8.32 -6.77
CA VAL A 872 17.43 -8.89 -6.39
C VAL A 872 16.95 -8.21 -5.10
N PRO A 873 16.11 -7.15 -5.18
CA PRO A 873 15.77 -6.32 -4.02
C PRO A 873 14.83 -7.01 -3.03
N MET A 874 14.09 -8.04 -3.46
CA MET A 874 13.14 -8.79 -2.64
C MET A 874 12.92 -10.21 -3.17
N THR A 875 12.82 -11.20 -2.29
CA THR A 875 12.51 -12.61 -2.61
C THR A 875 11.55 -13.20 -1.58
N GLY A 876 10.78 -14.21 -1.97
CA GLY A 876 9.81 -14.89 -1.11
C GLY A 876 10.20 -16.34 -0.80
N ARG A 877 9.76 -16.82 0.36
CA ARG A 877 9.77 -18.24 0.74
C ARG A 877 8.40 -18.64 1.28
N GLU A 878 8.02 -19.88 1.11
CA GLU A 878 6.77 -20.44 1.64
C GLU A 878 7.11 -21.55 2.65
N ALA A 879 6.46 -21.52 3.80
CA ALA A 879 6.58 -22.56 4.81
C ALA A 879 5.90 -23.86 4.33
N ILE A 880 6.62 -24.97 4.20
CA ILE A 880 6.04 -26.25 3.73
C ILE A 880 5.38 -27.07 4.84
N ARG A 881 5.62 -26.68 6.09
CA ARG A 881 5.06 -27.26 7.32
C ARG A 881 4.95 -26.15 8.38
N ASP A 882 4.19 -26.43 9.43
CA ASP A 882 4.19 -25.56 10.61
C ASP A 882 5.60 -25.50 11.19
N THR A 883 6.09 -24.29 11.42
CA THR A 883 7.46 -24.03 11.88
C THR A 883 7.48 -22.75 12.73
N THR A 884 8.66 -22.20 13.03
CA THR A 884 8.80 -20.97 13.82
C THR A 884 9.82 -20.01 13.20
N ILE A 885 9.56 -18.71 13.33
CA ILE A 885 10.52 -17.63 13.02
C ILE A 885 10.55 -16.67 14.19
N ALA A 886 11.74 -16.35 14.70
CA ALA A 886 11.95 -15.48 15.85
C ALA A 886 11.14 -15.89 17.10
N GLY A 887 10.88 -17.19 17.27
CA GLY A 887 10.04 -17.73 18.35
C GLY A 887 8.52 -17.63 18.10
N GLN A 888 8.09 -17.03 17.00
CA GLN A 888 6.69 -16.95 16.59
C GLN A 888 6.31 -18.15 15.72
N LYS A 889 5.10 -18.69 15.92
CA LYS A 889 4.58 -19.82 15.11
C LYS A 889 4.23 -19.36 13.70
N ILE A 890 4.68 -20.11 12.71
CA ILE A 890 4.46 -19.86 11.29
C ILE A 890 3.71 -21.05 10.69
N PRO A 891 2.42 -20.91 10.35
CA PRO A 891 1.65 -21.99 9.73
C PRO A 891 2.18 -22.35 8.35
N LYS A 892 2.01 -23.62 7.96
CA LYS A 892 2.20 -24.08 6.58
C LYS A 892 1.46 -23.19 5.57
N GLY A 893 2.11 -22.90 4.44
CA GLY A 893 1.58 -22.05 3.37
C GLY A 893 1.81 -20.55 3.59
N THR A 894 2.36 -20.14 4.75
CA THR A 894 2.70 -18.73 4.99
C THR A 894 3.87 -18.29 4.12
N THR A 895 3.69 -17.19 3.37
CA THR A 895 4.78 -16.61 2.58
C THR A 895 5.59 -15.62 3.42
N VAL A 896 6.88 -15.88 3.50
CA VAL A 896 7.89 -15.09 4.19
C VAL A 896 8.68 -14.27 3.16
N GLY A 897 8.63 -12.95 3.27
CA GLY A 897 9.43 -12.02 2.48
C GLY A 897 10.82 -11.82 3.08
N LEU A 898 11.83 -11.88 2.22
CA LEU A 898 13.21 -11.49 2.49
C LEU A 898 13.53 -10.29 1.61
N CYS A 899 13.90 -9.15 2.21
CA CYS A 899 14.07 -7.89 1.48
C CYS A 899 15.50 -7.35 1.61
N PRO A 900 16.45 -7.79 0.75
CA PRO A 900 17.79 -7.21 0.72
C PRO A 900 17.80 -5.69 0.60
N GLN A 901 16.87 -5.10 -0.17
CA GLN A 901 16.77 -3.65 -0.32
C GLN A 901 16.60 -2.92 1.02
N ALA A 902 15.90 -3.55 1.96
CA ALA A 902 15.56 -2.98 3.25
C ALA A 902 16.55 -3.40 4.36
N ILE A 903 16.93 -4.68 4.42
CA ILE A 903 17.91 -5.21 5.39
C ILE A 903 19.27 -4.52 5.24
N ASN A 904 19.76 -4.34 4.01
CA ASN A 904 21.04 -3.71 3.73
C ASN A 904 21.10 -2.21 4.08
N ARG A 905 19.95 -1.62 4.44
CA ARG A 905 19.77 -0.22 4.85
C ARG A 905 19.10 -0.08 6.21
N SER A 906 19.02 -1.17 6.98
CA SER A 906 18.41 -1.15 8.30
C SER A 906 19.30 -0.34 9.25
N PRO A 907 18.77 0.73 9.89
CA PRO A 907 19.53 1.45 10.90
C PRO A 907 19.93 0.57 12.09
N GLU A 908 19.19 -0.52 12.36
CA GLU A 908 19.55 -1.54 13.37
C GLU A 908 20.91 -2.17 13.10
N PHE A 909 21.28 -2.35 11.82
CA PHE A 909 22.53 -3.02 11.44
C PHE A 909 23.64 -2.07 11.02
N TRP A 910 23.29 -0.92 10.44
CA TRP A 910 24.24 -0.01 9.80
C TRP A 910 24.33 1.37 10.47
N GLY A 911 23.54 1.62 11.52
CA GLY A 911 23.49 2.90 12.23
C GLY A 911 22.90 4.04 11.41
N GLU A 912 23.20 5.28 11.79
CA GLU A 912 22.64 6.49 11.16
C GLU A 912 23.08 6.70 9.70
N THR A 913 24.21 6.10 9.30
CA THR A 913 24.77 6.21 7.94
C THR A 913 24.24 5.12 6.99
N ALA A 914 23.18 4.41 7.37
CA ALA A 914 22.66 3.25 6.64
C ALA A 914 22.30 3.53 5.17
N ASP A 915 21.88 4.75 4.83
CA ASP A 915 21.52 5.11 3.44
C ASP A 915 22.67 5.73 2.65
N GLN A 916 23.76 6.10 3.32
CA GLN A 916 24.86 6.81 2.69
C GLN A 916 25.80 5.82 1.99
N PHE A 917 26.33 6.20 0.82
CA PHE A 917 27.35 5.46 0.10
C PHE A 917 28.73 5.83 0.66
N LEU A 918 29.26 5.02 1.57
CA LEU A 918 30.58 5.24 2.22
C LEU A 918 31.52 4.06 1.96
N PRO A 919 32.37 4.11 0.93
CA PRO A 919 33.40 3.10 0.70
C PRO A 919 34.32 2.88 1.91
N GLU A 920 34.63 3.96 2.64
CA GLU A 920 35.55 3.97 3.78
C GLU A 920 35.14 3.03 4.91
N ARG A 921 33.84 2.68 5.04
CA ARG A 921 33.39 1.76 6.10
C ARG A 921 34.02 0.36 5.96
N TRP A 922 34.45 0.02 4.75
CA TRP A 922 35.03 -1.27 4.39
C TRP A 922 36.56 -1.27 4.47
N ILE A 923 37.16 -0.26 5.10
CA ILE A 923 38.61 -0.07 5.16
C ILE A 923 39.01 0.03 6.63
N ASP A 924 39.93 -0.84 7.05
CA ASP A 924 40.61 -0.73 8.33
C ASP A 924 41.93 -0.01 8.12
N THR A 925 42.26 0.93 9.01
CA THR A 925 43.54 1.64 9.02
C THR A 925 44.31 1.21 10.25
N ASP A 926 45.52 0.68 10.08
CA ASP A 926 46.39 0.34 11.20
C ASP A 926 47.04 1.59 11.85
N MET A 927 47.81 1.38 12.92
CA MET A 927 48.48 2.46 13.65
C MET A 927 49.56 3.18 12.82
N GLU A 928 50.03 2.56 11.73
CA GLU A 928 51.04 3.11 10.82
C GLU A 928 50.40 3.85 9.64
N GLY A 929 49.06 3.83 9.54
CA GLY A 929 48.30 4.47 8.46
C GLY A 929 48.08 3.58 7.24
N ASN A 930 48.49 2.30 7.28
CA ASN A 930 48.25 1.38 6.17
C ASN A 930 46.77 0.97 6.15
N GLN A 931 46.18 1.03 4.95
CA GLN A 931 44.78 0.71 4.73
C GLN A 931 44.62 -0.71 4.20
N SER A 932 43.67 -1.47 4.76
CA SER A 932 43.35 -2.82 4.31
C SER A 932 41.83 -3.03 4.22
N PRO A 933 41.34 -3.83 3.26
CA PRO A 933 39.90 -4.10 3.16
C PRO A 933 39.39 -4.96 4.31
N ASN A 934 38.29 -4.55 4.95
CA ASN A 934 37.57 -5.32 5.97
C ASN A 934 36.34 -6.03 5.38
N LYS A 935 35.73 -6.94 6.17
CA LYS A 935 34.62 -7.81 5.70
C LYS A 935 33.25 -7.44 6.26
N HIS A 936 33.15 -6.49 7.18
CA HIS A 936 31.92 -6.21 7.92
C HIS A 936 31.35 -4.80 7.67
N GLY A 937 32.15 -3.82 7.22
CA GLY A 937 31.61 -2.49 6.90
C GLY A 937 31.08 -1.72 8.12
N GLY A 938 31.47 -2.13 9.33
CA GLY A 938 30.92 -1.66 10.60
C GLY A 938 29.57 -2.28 11.00
N ALA A 939 29.04 -3.27 10.27
CA ALA A 939 27.75 -3.88 10.60
C ALA A 939 27.77 -4.68 11.92
N SER A 940 26.67 -4.62 12.67
CA SER A 940 26.52 -5.34 13.95
C SER A 940 26.40 -6.86 13.81
N THR A 941 26.13 -7.37 12.61
CA THR A 941 25.90 -8.79 12.34
C THR A 941 26.24 -9.17 10.91
N ASN A 942 26.60 -10.44 10.68
CA ASN A 942 26.84 -10.98 9.34
C ASN A 942 25.54 -11.18 8.52
N PHE A 943 24.37 -10.98 9.12
CA PHE A 943 23.06 -10.93 8.44
C PHE A 943 22.67 -9.52 7.96
N ALA A 944 23.54 -8.52 8.13
CA ALA A 944 23.27 -7.14 7.73
C ALA A 944 23.33 -6.91 6.21
N GLN A 945 24.06 -7.76 5.48
CA GLN A 945 24.20 -7.71 4.03
C GLN A 945 23.72 -9.03 3.40
N ILE A 946 22.47 -9.06 2.93
CA ILE A 946 21.85 -10.27 2.37
C ILE A 946 21.67 -10.22 0.84
N THR A 947 22.47 -9.41 0.14
CA THR A 947 22.47 -9.33 -1.34
C THR A 947 22.64 -10.68 -2.01
N PHE A 948 23.48 -11.54 -1.43
CA PHE A 948 23.72 -12.91 -1.88
C PHE A 948 22.97 -13.95 -1.04
N LEU A 949 21.98 -13.51 -0.24
CA LEU A 949 21.39 -14.27 0.87
C LEU A 949 22.44 -14.79 1.86
N HIS A 950 22.05 -15.71 2.75
CA HIS A 950 22.91 -16.28 3.79
C HIS A 950 22.63 -17.77 3.97
N GLY A 951 23.47 -18.46 4.72
CA GLY A 951 23.32 -19.86 5.12
C GLY A 951 23.40 -20.84 3.94
N PRO A 952 22.77 -22.03 4.05
CA PRO A 952 22.72 -23.03 2.98
C PRO A 952 22.11 -22.51 1.67
N ARG A 953 21.37 -21.39 1.71
CA ARG A 953 20.75 -20.75 0.55
C ARG A 953 21.55 -19.57 -0.01
N ALA A 954 22.75 -19.30 0.52
CA ALA A 954 23.63 -18.26 -0.01
C ALA A 954 24.06 -18.57 -1.44
N CYS A 955 24.22 -17.55 -2.29
CA CYS A 955 24.69 -17.71 -3.67
C CYS A 955 26.05 -18.40 -3.72
N VAL A 956 26.17 -19.47 -4.50
CA VAL A 956 27.43 -20.21 -4.68
C VAL A 956 28.44 -19.42 -5.52
N GLY A 957 27.97 -18.60 -6.46
CA GLY A 957 28.79 -17.74 -7.33
C GLY A 957 29.15 -16.38 -6.74
N LYS A 958 28.92 -16.15 -5.44
CA LYS A 958 29.13 -14.85 -4.77
C LYS A 958 30.54 -14.29 -5.02
N ASP A 959 31.56 -15.12 -4.80
CA ASP A 959 32.94 -14.65 -4.89
C ASP A 959 33.40 -14.49 -6.35
N PHE A 960 32.84 -15.28 -7.27
CA PHE A 960 33.03 -15.09 -8.72
C PHE A 960 32.45 -13.74 -9.18
N ALA A 961 31.20 -13.44 -8.80
CA ALA A 961 30.56 -12.17 -9.13
C ALA A 961 31.33 -10.97 -8.56
N LYS A 962 31.89 -11.10 -7.35
CA LYS A 962 32.75 -10.05 -6.76
C LYS A 962 34.08 -9.89 -7.50
N ALA A 963 34.72 -10.98 -7.92
CA ALA A 963 35.95 -10.93 -8.70
C ALA A 963 35.70 -10.24 -10.06
N GLU A 964 34.69 -10.69 -10.79
CA GLU A 964 34.26 -10.13 -12.07
C GLU A 964 33.94 -8.64 -11.95
N PHE A 965 33.16 -8.26 -10.93
CA PHE A 965 32.77 -6.88 -10.70
C PHE A 965 33.97 -5.97 -10.41
N ARG A 966 34.95 -6.42 -9.63
CA ARG A 966 36.18 -5.66 -9.38
C ARG A 966 37.01 -5.44 -10.65
N CYS A 967 37.18 -6.47 -11.48
CA CYS A 967 37.87 -6.35 -12.76
C CYS A 967 37.21 -5.27 -13.63
N ALA A 968 35.88 -5.36 -13.79
CA ALA A 968 35.13 -4.42 -14.60
C ALA A 968 35.19 -2.97 -14.08
N VAL A 969 35.03 -2.77 -12.76
CA VAL A 969 35.11 -1.45 -12.13
C VAL A 969 36.52 -0.87 -12.25
N ALA A 970 37.56 -1.66 -11.97
CA ALA A 970 38.95 -1.22 -12.06
C ALA A 970 39.30 -0.80 -13.49
N GLY A 971 38.96 -1.63 -14.48
CA GLY A 971 39.17 -1.30 -15.90
C GLY A 971 38.43 -0.04 -16.34
N LEU A 972 37.13 0.05 -16.04
CA LEU A 972 36.27 1.13 -16.53
C LEU A 972 36.68 2.49 -15.96
N PHE A 973 36.85 2.59 -14.64
CA PHE A 973 37.14 3.87 -13.97
C PHE A 973 38.62 4.27 -14.01
N GLY A 974 39.52 3.33 -14.25
CA GLY A 974 40.91 3.65 -14.57
C GLY A 974 41.04 4.36 -15.93
N LEU A 975 40.23 3.99 -16.93
CA LEU A 975 40.36 4.49 -18.31
C LEU A 975 39.40 5.65 -18.62
N PHE A 976 38.18 5.63 -18.10
CA PHE A 976 37.15 6.59 -18.46
C PHE A 976 36.73 7.46 -17.28
N GLN A 977 36.36 8.71 -17.60
CA GLN A 977 35.51 9.55 -16.77
C GLN A 977 34.06 9.41 -17.24
N LEU A 978 33.18 9.07 -16.31
CA LEU A 978 31.75 8.88 -16.58
C LEU A 978 30.94 10.04 -15.98
N GLU A 979 29.97 10.52 -16.75
CA GLU A 979 29.01 11.55 -16.34
C GLU A 979 27.59 11.12 -16.77
N LEU A 980 26.57 11.61 -16.05
CA LEU A 980 25.19 11.45 -16.51
C LEU A 980 24.98 12.19 -17.84
N ARG A 981 24.15 11.62 -18.72
CA ARG A 981 23.80 12.26 -20.00
C ARG A 981 23.16 13.64 -19.78
N GLU A 982 22.36 13.78 -18.73
CA GLU A 982 21.80 15.05 -18.26
C GLU A 982 22.08 15.22 -16.75
N PRO A 983 22.57 16.39 -16.29
CA PRO A 983 22.96 16.62 -14.88
C PRO A 983 21.87 16.37 -13.83
N MET A 984 20.60 16.22 -14.23
CA MET A 984 19.47 15.90 -13.34
C MET A 984 18.62 14.73 -13.83
N GLN A 985 19.19 13.80 -14.61
CA GLN A 985 18.46 12.65 -15.10
C GLN A 985 17.99 11.77 -13.92
N LYS A 986 16.68 11.75 -13.67
CA LYS A 986 16.08 10.86 -12.66
C LYS A 986 15.95 9.45 -13.24
N ILE A 987 16.79 8.53 -12.76
CA ILE A 987 16.72 7.13 -13.16
C ILE A 987 15.55 6.43 -12.47
N THR A 988 14.68 5.80 -13.27
CA THR A 988 13.52 5.06 -12.74
C THR A 988 13.86 3.58 -12.62
N PHE A 989 13.69 3.03 -11.41
CA PHE A 989 13.92 1.61 -11.10
C PHE A 989 12.79 0.73 -11.64
N GLY A 990 13.11 -0.26 -12.46
CA GLY A 990 12.19 -1.28 -12.98
C GLY A 990 12.71 -2.70 -12.81
N GLY A 991 12.12 -3.61 -13.61
CA GLY A 991 12.47 -5.03 -13.70
C GLY A 991 11.51 -6.01 -13.00
N THR A 992 11.44 -7.24 -13.51
CA THR A 992 10.48 -8.28 -13.05
C THR A 992 11.00 -9.12 -11.88
N LEU A 993 12.31 -9.25 -11.73
CA LEU A 993 12.96 -10.03 -10.65
C LEU A 993 14.19 -9.27 -10.17
N THR A 994 14.95 -8.72 -11.13
CA THR A 994 16.13 -7.90 -10.90
C THR A 994 15.80 -6.42 -10.99
N SER A 995 16.56 -5.57 -10.28
CA SER A 995 16.47 -4.11 -10.37
C SER A 995 17.28 -3.59 -11.56
N GLN A 996 16.60 -3.02 -12.56
CA GLN A 996 17.23 -2.45 -13.76
C GLN A 996 16.67 -1.04 -14.05
N PRO A 997 17.43 -0.15 -14.69
CA PRO A 997 16.91 1.12 -15.19
C PRO A 997 15.92 0.88 -16.35
N LEU A 998 14.70 1.42 -16.24
CA LEU A 998 13.61 1.16 -17.21
C LEU A 998 13.96 1.55 -18.66
N GLU A 999 14.71 2.63 -18.85
CA GLU A 999 15.08 3.18 -20.15
C GLU A 999 16.54 2.86 -20.54
N GLY A 1000 17.18 1.93 -19.84
CA GLY A 1000 18.63 1.74 -19.91
C GLY A 1000 19.39 2.87 -19.20
N MET A 1001 20.72 2.73 -19.09
CA MET A 1001 21.59 3.69 -18.42
C MET A 1001 22.52 4.35 -19.45
N HIS A 1002 22.08 5.48 -20.00
CA HIS A 1002 22.85 6.21 -21.00
C HIS A 1002 23.80 7.20 -20.31
N LEU A 1003 25.11 6.97 -20.44
CA LEU A 1003 26.15 7.76 -19.79
C LEU A 1003 27.06 8.42 -20.83
N LYS A 1004 27.61 9.57 -20.47
CA LYS A 1004 28.68 10.22 -21.22
C LYS A 1004 30.01 9.65 -20.74
N LEU A 1005 30.77 9.07 -21.65
CA LEU A 1005 32.10 8.53 -21.38
C LEU A 1005 33.14 9.43 -22.03
N THR A 1006 34.17 9.79 -21.27
CA THR A 1006 35.34 10.54 -21.74
C THR A 1006 36.57 9.69 -21.48
N LYS A 1007 37.31 9.31 -22.52
CA LYS A 1007 38.59 8.61 -22.35
C LYS A 1007 39.61 9.55 -21.72
N LEU A 1008 40.28 9.11 -20.66
CA LEU A 1008 41.32 9.88 -19.99
C LEU A 1008 42.71 9.49 -20.50
N GLU A 1009 43.58 10.48 -20.68
CA GLU A 1009 44.99 10.27 -20.99
C GLU A 1009 45.78 9.87 -19.72
N GLY A 1010 47.04 9.43 -19.90
CA GLY A 1010 47.96 9.19 -18.79
C GLY A 1010 47.93 7.81 -18.13
N TRP A 1011 47.07 6.88 -18.55
CA TRP A 1011 47.13 5.49 -18.07
C TRP A 1011 48.00 4.65 -19.02
N GLY A 1012 49.24 4.38 -18.64
CA GLY A 1012 50.21 3.62 -19.46
C GLY A 1012 51.17 4.44 -20.33
N SER A 1013 51.16 5.77 -20.26
CA SER A 1013 52.21 6.62 -20.84
C SER A 1013 53.26 6.96 -19.77
N LYS A 1014 54.40 6.27 -19.80
CA LYS A 1014 55.66 6.83 -19.29
C LYS A 1014 56.36 7.57 -20.42
#